data_AF-A0A7V6AP43-F1
#
_entry.id   AF-A0A7V6AP43-F1
#
_cell.length_a   1.000
_cell.length_b   1.000
_cell.length_c   1.000
_cell.angle_alpha   90.00
_cell.angle_beta   90.00
_cell.angle_gamma   90.00
#
_symmetry.space_group_name_H-M   'P 1'
#
loop_
_entity.id
_entity.type
_entity.pdbx_description
1 polymer ?
#
loop_
_entity_poly.entity_id
_entity_poly.type
_entity_poly.pdbx_seq_one_letter_code
_entity_poly.pdbx_strand_id
1 'polypeptide(L)'
;MKLSIWASILIVLATTALAQTPDTDSFPPSLDKAAWAQIDSMLMFAGLTRKDAGFEKKWATDTLFRLEIVGRMLDNPLELPDTLDSWTRFALDNYNSPKAHVPWAFSLIDADIPMRTADRFERRIAQISAKDNSHGEVPEPYRNALMTILAGFDIAGEHIDNMLKGISEESRDSLLFLLPTFWTSSQDTSAKYLSTFLLDLVNSDFDTSYEVSLDSLYETIYEIDLEELGLAAYAVMLGVEKAVEIMRTATSDDAPTEMIEIETRWGKAIIGTEGSDIFGDAQIILDPGGDDFYIGEHAAGRIGEKPFGVVIDMDGNDLYDGRSSIFNQASGVFGVGVLVDLDGDDTYRATHYAQGAGLFGSGILIDMSGDDIYSGATFVQGAGNFGMGMLIDIEGEDAYRAHCYAQAFAGPKGIGLLRDYSGSDQYFAGGKYNHAPLAPFDYQSFAQGFAIGWRPDVSGGVGFLFDREGNDTYSSGIYAQGVSYWYALGALVDNGGNDVFTSVWYPQGSGIHLSAGAVVNRGGNDIYVSPQGPGQGSAHDYSVGFFSDFRGDDIYVIDGGNAASLTNSFALFVDRNGNDLYAKRRLTSANWGEARGARGTGSIALFLDMEGDDHYSDETLAGNNRRWFSGDIGFGMDIAGEKFPDPVRELAEEIAEEEDEDSVRTIEKIFADASMWSVGSAKDKADKAFEELVDSAESAVKYICETQLDTKSSLRTRTIERFSKRVPELMKPCLYDALHDNKNIRRRGSAIYFLGEIGDEEAVDSLLPFLKIERTRLGTISALGKIKSKGPVPEIMKWAKDKKQSVRYMTAKALADIEDARAIPAHIEALGDEYMTVRVAAQNGLVAMREESFEAVLGKLPTAKKPAIFHLLRVVAISCARFEADEELDEHERQTRLAMARNAVFPLLDSPDATVRGHAVRCLGSVGGGEMKSELRRRYEMETDSFVRSMFEAALGR
;
A
#
# COMPACT_ATOMS: atom_id res chain seq x y z
N MET A 1 68.60 3.95 -24.68
CA MET A 1 67.91 2.76 -24.15
C MET A 1 67.32 3.00 -22.74
N LYS A 2 66.62 4.13 -22.51
CA LYS A 2 65.88 4.40 -21.25
C LYS A 2 64.52 5.12 -21.43
N LEU A 3 64.17 5.55 -22.64
CA LEU A 3 62.88 6.20 -22.95
C LEU A 3 61.78 5.21 -23.42
N SER A 4 62.15 4.03 -23.92
CA SER A 4 61.19 3.04 -24.45
C SER A 4 60.54 2.13 -23.41
N ILE A 5 60.92 2.23 -22.13
CA ILE A 5 60.37 1.39 -21.05
C ILE A 5 59.22 2.13 -20.35
N TRP A 6 59.36 3.43 -20.10
CA TRP A 6 58.29 4.25 -19.52
C TRP A 6 57.06 4.36 -20.43
N ALA A 7 57.25 4.50 -21.75
CA ALA A 7 56.13 4.49 -22.69
C ALA A 7 55.32 3.18 -22.66
N SER A 8 55.99 2.02 -22.49
CA SER A 8 55.30 0.73 -22.38
C SER A 8 54.56 0.56 -21.06
N ILE A 9 55.07 1.12 -19.95
CA ILE A 9 54.40 1.08 -18.64
C ILE A 9 53.18 1.99 -18.62
N LEU A 10 53.29 3.21 -19.18
CA LEU A 10 52.15 4.13 -19.32
C LEU A 10 51.06 3.59 -20.25
N ILE A 11 51.41 2.93 -21.35
CA ILE A 11 50.42 2.29 -22.23
C ILE A 11 49.73 1.13 -21.52
N VAL A 12 50.45 0.28 -20.77
CA VAL A 12 49.82 -0.80 -19.99
C VAL A 12 48.87 -0.24 -18.93
N LEU A 13 49.28 0.79 -18.18
CA LEU A 13 48.42 1.43 -17.18
C LEU A 13 47.18 2.09 -17.81
N ALA A 14 47.34 2.77 -18.95
CA ALA A 14 46.23 3.37 -19.69
C ALA A 14 45.29 2.34 -20.34
N THR A 15 45.74 1.09 -20.61
CA THR A 15 44.85 0.01 -21.04
C THR A 15 44.33 -0.87 -19.90
N THR A 16 44.72 -0.60 -18.65
CA THR A 16 44.09 -1.21 -17.44
C THR A 16 43.16 -0.25 -16.71
N ALA A 17 43.00 1.00 -17.16
CA ALA A 17 41.92 1.90 -16.75
C ALA A 17 40.57 1.59 -17.44
N LEU A 18 40.54 0.58 -18.31
CA LEU A 18 39.34 -0.17 -18.69
C LEU A 18 39.41 -1.59 -18.11
N ALA A 19 39.93 -1.74 -16.90
CA ALA A 19 39.41 -2.77 -16.02
C ALA A 19 37.91 -2.45 -15.84
N GLN A 20 37.06 -3.44 -16.11
CA GLN A 20 35.73 -3.41 -15.52
C GLN A 20 35.93 -3.29 -14.01
N THR A 21 35.18 -2.40 -13.36
CA THR A 21 34.90 -2.58 -11.94
C THR A 21 34.39 -4.02 -11.74
N PRO A 22 34.71 -4.68 -10.61
CA PRO A 22 33.89 -5.84 -10.23
C PRO A 22 32.43 -5.37 -10.15
N ASP A 23 31.46 -6.28 -10.32
CA ASP A 23 30.05 -5.94 -10.10
C ASP A 23 29.89 -5.48 -8.63
N THR A 24 29.93 -4.17 -8.38
CA THR A 24 29.85 -3.53 -7.06
C THR A 24 28.41 -3.41 -6.61
N ASP A 25 27.52 -3.15 -7.56
CA ASP A 25 26.10 -2.91 -7.38
C ASP A 25 25.28 -4.22 -7.29
N SER A 26 25.96 -5.33 -6.96
CA SER A 26 25.35 -6.65 -6.79
C SER A 26 24.70 -6.82 -5.42
N PHE A 27 23.62 -6.09 -5.18
CA PHE A 27 22.82 -6.21 -3.96
C PHE A 27 22.13 -7.60 -3.85
N PRO A 28 21.87 -8.11 -2.63
CA PRO A 28 21.19 -9.40 -2.44
C PRO A 28 19.69 -9.30 -2.81
N PRO A 29 19.11 -10.29 -3.52
CA PRO A 29 17.72 -10.23 -3.96
C PRO A 29 16.75 -10.20 -2.77
N SER A 30 15.62 -9.52 -2.93
CA SER A 30 14.57 -9.38 -1.91
C SER A 30 14.06 -10.74 -1.39
N LEU A 31 14.08 -11.78 -2.22
CA LEU A 31 13.98 -13.18 -1.79
C LEU A 31 14.96 -14.04 -2.60
N ASP A 32 15.83 -14.76 -1.91
CA ASP A 32 16.81 -15.65 -2.53
C ASP A 32 16.22 -17.05 -2.85
N LYS A 33 17.03 -17.96 -3.41
CA LYS A 33 16.62 -19.35 -3.72
C LYS A 33 16.37 -20.20 -2.48
N ALA A 34 17.05 -19.96 -1.35
CA ALA A 34 16.79 -20.64 -0.09
C ALA A 34 15.45 -20.18 0.50
N ALA A 35 15.22 -18.86 0.63
CA ALA A 35 13.96 -18.28 1.06
C ALA A 35 12.78 -18.76 0.21
N TRP A 36 12.93 -18.76 -1.12
CA TRP A 36 11.89 -19.31 -2.01
C TRP A 36 11.59 -20.80 -1.77
N ALA A 37 12.59 -21.63 -1.44
CA ALA A 37 12.40 -23.04 -1.14
C ALA A 37 11.72 -23.25 0.23
N GLN A 38 12.00 -22.39 1.21
CA GLN A 38 11.31 -22.39 2.50
C GLN A 38 9.85 -21.93 2.35
N ILE A 39 9.58 -20.83 1.63
CA ILE A 39 8.23 -20.33 1.35
C ILE A 39 7.38 -21.38 0.61
N ASP A 40 7.93 -22.06 -0.41
CA ASP A 40 7.24 -23.17 -1.08
C ASP A 40 6.95 -24.33 -0.10
N SER A 41 7.86 -24.61 0.83
CA SER A 41 7.67 -25.62 1.88
C SER A 41 6.57 -25.22 2.87
N MET A 42 6.56 -23.97 3.35
CA MET A 42 5.52 -23.42 4.23
C MET A 42 4.14 -23.47 3.57
N LEU A 43 4.03 -23.03 2.31
CA LEU A 43 2.80 -23.12 1.53
C LEU A 43 2.35 -24.58 1.39
N MET A 44 3.26 -25.50 1.04
CA MET A 44 2.97 -26.92 0.96
C MET A 44 2.49 -27.51 2.31
N PHE A 45 3.11 -27.14 3.43
CA PHE A 45 2.71 -27.55 4.78
C PHE A 45 1.35 -26.95 5.18
N ALA A 46 1.05 -25.71 4.77
CA ALA A 46 -0.25 -25.08 4.91
C ALA A 46 -1.36 -25.72 4.05
N GLY A 47 -0.99 -26.60 3.10
CA GLY A 47 -1.91 -27.23 2.15
C GLY A 47 -2.22 -26.36 0.92
N LEU A 48 -1.35 -25.40 0.64
CA LEU A 48 -1.42 -24.38 -0.41
C LEU A 48 -0.34 -24.59 -1.49
N THR A 49 -0.37 -23.70 -2.48
CA THR A 49 0.65 -23.49 -3.51
C THR A 49 0.87 -21.98 -3.69
N ARG A 50 1.92 -21.55 -4.43
CA ARG A 50 2.12 -20.11 -4.75
C ARG A 50 0.89 -19.45 -5.38
N LYS A 51 0.09 -20.19 -6.15
CA LYS A 51 -1.17 -19.69 -6.74
C LYS A 51 -2.19 -19.24 -5.70
N ASP A 52 -2.20 -19.84 -4.52
CA ASP A 52 -3.22 -19.59 -3.50
C ASP A 52 -2.99 -18.27 -2.73
N ALA A 53 -1.78 -17.69 -2.80
CA ALA A 53 -1.55 -16.30 -2.39
C ALA A 53 -2.32 -15.31 -3.29
N GLY A 54 -2.54 -15.68 -4.56
CA GLY A 54 -3.36 -14.93 -5.50
C GLY A 54 -4.85 -15.22 -5.36
N PHE A 55 -5.67 -14.17 -5.35
CA PHE A 55 -7.13 -14.28 -5.32
C PHE A 55 -7.79 -13.02 -5.87
N GLU A 56 -8.96 -13.16 -6.52
CA GLU A 56 -9.74 -12.07 -7.14
C GLU A 56 -10.17 -11.02 -6.08
N LYS A 57 -9.33 -10.00 -5.88
CA LYS A 57 -9.54 -8.86 -4.97
C LYS A 57 -10.39 -7.73 -5.59
N LYS A 58 -10.79 -7.87 -6.87
CA LYS A 58 -11.36 -6.81 -7.74
C LYS A 58 -12.84 -6.44 -7.42
N TRP A 59 -13.16 -6.22 -6.15
CA TRP A 59 -14.53 -6.17 -5.61
C TRP A 59 -15.26 -4.84 -5.85
N ALA A 60 -14.55 -3.71 -5.90
CA ALA A 60 -15.14 -2.38 -6.12
C ALA A 60 -15.34 -2.10 -7.62
N THR A 61 -16.40 -2.67 -8.22
CA THR A 61 -16.57 -2.71 -9.70
C THR A 61 -16.77 -1.36 -10.40
N ASP A 62 -16.86 -0.26 -9.65
CA ASP A 62 -17.13 1.10 -10.11
C ASP A 62 -16.09 2.14 -9.62
N THR A 63 -14.87 1.71 -9.27
CA THR A 63 -13.69 2.59 -9.17
C THR A 63 -13.34 3.16 -10.55
N LEU A 64 -13.01 4.46 -10.64
CA LEU A 64 -12.76 5.21 -11.88
C LEU A 64 -11.66 4.60 -12.76
N PHE A 65 -10.52 4.31 -12.15
CA PHE A 65 -9.39 3.55 -12.73
C PHE A 65 -8.76 2.68 -11.65
N ARG A 66 -7.82 1.80 -12.04
CA ARG A 66 -6.87 1.14 -11.14
C ARG A 66 -5.56 0.94 -11.87
N LEU A 67 -4.44 1.26 -11.24
CA LEU A 67 -3.12 1.08 -11.83
C LEU A 67 -2.84 -0.40 -12.11
N GLU A 68 -2.25 -0.73 -13.27
CA GLU A 68 -1.99 -2.13 -13.64
C GLU A 68 -1.03 -2.78 -12.63
N ILE A 69 0.02 -2.08 -12.22
CA ILE A 69 1.00 -2.59 -11.26
C ILE A 69 0.38 -2.89 -9.88
N VAL A 70 -0.47 -2.00 -9.37
CA VAL A 70 -1.22 -2.25 -8.12
C VAL A 70 -2.15 -3.45 -8.29
N GLY A 71 -2.87 -3.54 -9.41
CA GLY A 71 -3.73 -4.68 -9.72
C GLY A 71 -2.96 -6.01 -9.80
N ARG A 72 -1.73 -5.97 -10.34
CA ARG A 72 -0.82 -7.12 -10.47
C ARG A 72 -0.26 -7.56 -9.11
N MET A 73 0.19 -6.65 -8.25
CA MET A 73 0.67 -6.98 -6.91
C MET A 73 -0.46 -7.52 -6.01
N LEU A 74 -1.68 -7.00 -6.16
CA LEU A 74 -2.86 -7.53 -5.47
C LEU A 74 -3.23 -8.95 -5.96
N ASP A 75 -3.33 -9.16 -7.27
CA ASP A 75 -3.71 -10.46 -7.83
C ASP A 75 -2.60 -11.52 -7.65
N ASN A 76 -1.31 -11.14 -7.68
CA ASN A 76 -0.15 -12.02 -7.53
C ASN A 76 0.88 -11.45 -6.50
N PRO A 77 0.63 -11.58 -5.18
CA PRO A 77 1.48 -10.96 -4.14
C PRO A 77 2.96 -11.40 -4.16
N LEU A 78 3.21 -12.62 -4.65
CA LEU A 78 4.55 -13.20 -4.73
C LEU A 78 5.39 -12.69 -5.90
N GLU A 79 4.89 -11.74 -6.70
CA GLU A 79 5.68 -11.01 -7.73
C GLU A 79 6.25 -9.68 -7.20
N LEU A 80 5.86 -9.24 -6.00
CA LEU A 80 6.32 -8.00 -5.36
C LEU A 80 7.84 -7.98 -5.08
N PRO A 81 8.47 -9.06 -4.56
CA PRO A 81 9.92 -9.07 -4.31
C PRO A 81 10.74 -8.87 -5.59
N ASP A 82 10.42 -9.58 -6.67
CA ASP A 82 11.06 -9.44 -7.99
C ASP A 82 10.85 -8.04 -8.60
N THR A 83 9.72 -7.38 -8.26
CA THR A 83 9.38 -6.03 -8.73
C THR A 83 10.22 -4.97 -8.03
N LEU A 84 10.35 -5.04 -6.70
CA LEU A 84 11.19 -4.13 -5.90
C LEU A 84 12.68 -4.30 -6.27
N ASP A 85 13.13 -5.53 -6.44
CA ASP A 85 14.43 -5.86 -7.03
C ASP A 85 14.66 -5.21 -8.40
N SER A 86 13.63 -5.10 -9.24
CA SER A 86 13.72 -4.40 -10.52
C SER A 86 13.76 -2.88 -10.37
N TRP A 87 13.23 -2.33 -9.27
CA TRP A 87 13.29 -0.90 -8.95
C TRP A 87 14.66 -0.52 -8.37
N THR A 88 15.22 -1.34 -7.46
CA THR A 88 16.59 -1.18 -6.96
C THR A 88 17.62 -1.21 -8.08
N ARG A 89 17.54 -2.20 -9.01
CA ARG A 89 18.42 -2.21 -10.20
C ARG A 89 18.27 -0.94 -11.01
N PHE A 90 17.03 -0.49 -11.26
CA PHE A 90 16.82 0.73 -12.02
C PHE A 90 17.40 1.98 -11.34
N ALA A 91 17.33 2.09 -10.01
CA ALA A 91 17.98 3.18 -9.27
C ALA A 91 19.51 3.14 -9.45
N LEU A 92 20.15 2.03 -9.07
CA LEU A 92 21.61 1.86 -9.15
C LEU A 92 22.14 1.96 -10.59
N ASP A 93 21.46 1.39 -11.58
CA ASP A 93 21.84 1.45 -13.01
C ASP A 93 21.76 2.89 -13.58
N ASN A 94 21.04 3.83 -12.94
CA ASN A 94 20.68 5.13 -13.54
C ASN A 94 20.88 6.35 -12.64
N TYR A 95 21.52 6.24 -11.46
CA TYR A 95 21.70 7.36 -10.53
C TYR A 95 22.30 8.62 -11.19
N ASN A 96 23.39 8.45 -11.94
CA ASN A 96 24.02 9.46 -12.80
C ASN A 96 23.19 9.89 -14.05
N SER A 97 21.88 9.63 -14.11
CA SER A 97 21.05 9.96 -15.27
C SER A 97 19.60 10.38 -14.91
N PRO A 98 19.41 11.55 -14.26
CA PRO A 98 18.10 12.10 -13.90
C PRO A 98 16.99 11.98 -14.95
N LYS A 99 17.26 12.27 -16.24
CA LYS A 99 16.28 12.13 -17.34
C LYS A 99 15.65 10.74 -17.45
N ALA A 100 16.35 9.69 -17.01
CA ALA A 100 15.89 8.31 -17.15
C ALA A 100 14.79 7.97 -16.15
N HIS A 101 14.79 8.61 -14.98
CA HIS A 101 13.80 8.37 -13.94
C HIS A 101 12.41 8.88 -14.35
N VAL A 102 12.31 9.94 -15.16
CA VAL A 102 11.03 10.49 -15.65
C VAL A 102 10.18 9.45 -16.41
N PRO A 103 10.63 8.83 -17.54
CA PRO A 103 9.83 7.83 -18.25
C PRO A 103 9.55 6.56 -17.44
N TRP A 104 10.48 6.18 -16.55
CA TRP A 104 10.27 5.07 -15.63
C TRP A 104 9.16 5.38 -14.62
N ALA A 105 9.20 6.53 -13.96
CA ALA A 105 8.22 6.98 -12.97
C ALA A 105 6.81 7.05 -13.58
N PHE A 106 6.68 7.65 -14.77
CA PHE A 106 5.40 7.75 -15.48
C PHE A 106 4.85 6.38 -15.94
N SER A 107 5.71 5.40 -16.30
CA SER A 107 5.26 4.02 -16.58
C SER A 107 4.61 3.31 -15.38
N LEU A 108 5.00 3.64 -14.14
CA LEU A 108 4.46 3.01 -12.93
C LEU A 108 3.03 3.50 -12.60
N ILE A 109 2.58 4.58 -13.23
CA ILE A 109 1.25 5.17 -13.06
C ILE A 109 0.38 5.03 -14.31
N ASP A 110 0.65 4.04 -15.17
CA ASP A 110 -0.04 3.79 -16.44
C ASP A 110 -0.05 5.04 -17.35
N ALA A 111 1.14 5.55 -17.70
CA ALA A 111 1.37 6.68 -18.61
C ALA A 111 2.72 6.52 -19.36
N ASP A 112 2.79 5.59 -20.32
CA ASP A 112 4.04 5.22 -21.01
C ASP A 112 4.57 6.33 -21.93
N ILE A 113 5.63 7.04 -21.53
CA ILE A 113 6.29 8.06 -22.36
C ILE A 113 6.76 7.42 -23.70
N PRO A 114 6.27 7.86 -24.87
CA PRO A 114 6.65 7.25 -26.14
C PRO A 114 8.11 7.56 -26.50
N MET A 115 9.05 6.67 -26.16
CA MET A 115 10.50 6.96 -26.23
C MET A 115 10.99 7.41 -27.63
N ARG A 116 10.36 6.95 -28.72
CA ARG A 116 10.64 7.43 -30.10
C ARG A 116 10.32 8.92 -30.33
N THR A 117 9.58 9.55 -29.42
CA THR A 117 9.33 10.99 -29.37
C THR A 117 10.38 11.69 -28.51
N ALA A 118 10.68 11.14 -27.33
CA ALA A 118 11.80 11.56 -26.48
C ALA A 118 13.16 11.58 -27.23
N ASP A 119 13.47 10.51 -28.00
CA ASP A 119 14.64 10.38 -28.90
C ASP A 119 14.80 11.53 -29.91
N ARG A 120 13.74 12.30 -30.16
CA ARG A 120 13.73 13.45 -31.07
C ARG A 120 13.93 14.77 -30.34
N PHE A 121 13.61 14.87 -29.05
CA PHE A 121 13.74 16.10 -28.28
C PHE A 121 15.19 16.55 -28.18
N GLU A 122 16.13 15.65 -27.90
CA GLU A 122 17.57 15.99 -27.84
C GLU A 122 18.06 16.73 -29.09
N ARG A 123 17.62 16.23 -30.26
CA ARG A 123 17.93 16.82 -31.58
C ARG A 123 17.08 18.03 -31.93
N ARG A 124 15.93 18.24 -31.28
CA ARG A 124 15.14 19.49 -31.37
C ARG A 124 15.80 20.58 -30.54
N ILE A 125 16.13 20.32 -29.27
CA ILE A 125 16.80 21.24 -28.34
C ILE A 125 18.07 21.80 -28.99
N ALA A 126 18.99 20.93 -29.41
CA ALA A 126 20.23 21.33 -30.10
C ALA A 126 20.01 22.03 -31.46
N GLN A 127 18.82 21.92 -32.07
CA GLN A 127 18.45 22.66 -33.28
C GLN A 127 17.72 23.98 -33.01
N ILE A 128 17.24 24.21 -31.78
CA ILE A 128 16.58 25.45 -31.36
C ILE A 128 17.65 26.36 -30.75
N SER A 129 18.38 25.89 -29.73
CA SER A 129 19.43 26.67 -29.05
C SER A 129 20.51 27.15 -30.03
N ALA A 130 21.03 26.28 -30.89
CA ALA A 130 22.05 26.63 -31.90
C ALA A 130 21.56 27.57 -33.04
N LYS A 131 20.29 28.00 -33.05
CA LYS A 131 19.78 29.05 -33.95
C LYS A 131 19.57 30.38 -33.24
N ASP A 132 19.33 30.37 -31.94
CA ASP A 132 19.04 31.57 -31.18
C ASP A 132 20.35 32.19 -30.68
N ASN A 133 20.53 33.47 -31.03
CA ASN A 133 21.71 34.26 -30.68
C ASN A 133 21.27 35.57 -30.01
N SER A 134 20.14 35.52 -29.31
CA SER A 134 19.72 36.54 -28.35
C SER A 134 20.64 36.54 -27.11
N HIS A 135 20.40 37.49 -26.20
CA HIS A 135 21.07 37.57 -24.91
C HIS A 135 22.60 37.64 -24.96
N GLY A 136 23.14 38.37 -25.93
CA GLY A 136 24.58 38.58 -26.13
C GLY A 136 25.25 39.39 -25.01
N GLU A 137 24.47 39.95 -24.09
CA GLU A 137 24.90 40.49 -22.80
C GLU A 137 25.39 39.42 -21.81
N VAL A 138 24.99 38.16 -21.97
CA VAL A 138 25.39 37.02 -21.10
C VAL A 138 26.68 36.38 -21.62
N PRO A 139 27.63 35.98 -20.74
CA PRO A 139 28.81 35.19 -21.12
C PRO A 139 28.45 33.86 -21.82
N GLU A 140 29.37 33.33 -22.63
CA GLU A 140 29.03 32.25 -23.57
C GLU A 140 28.55 30.93 -22.95
N PRO A 141 29.15 30.39 -21.86
CA PRO A 141 28.66 29.16 -21.23
C PRO A 141 27.22 29.31 -20.71
N TYR A 142 27.00 30.29 -19.82
CA TYR A 142 25.69 30.54 -19.20
C TYR A 142 24.61 30.92 -20.23
N ARG A 143 24.98 31.65 -21.30
CA ARG A 143 24.07 31.92 -22.42
C ARG A 143 23.68 30.63 -23.15
N ASN A 144 24.64 29.76 -23.45
CA ASN A 144 24.38 28.49 -24.15
C ASN A 144 23.54 27.53 -23.28
N ALA A 145 23.74 27.54 -21.96
CA ALA A 145 22.91 26.84 -20.98
C ALA A 145 21.46 27.39 -20.96
N LEU A 146 21.29 28.71 -20.80
CA LEU A 146 19.99 29.39 -20.85
C LEU A 146 19.22 29.09 -22.15
N MET A 147 19.86 29.20 -23.32
CA MET A 147 19.21 28.89 -24.60
C MET A 147 18.83 27.41 -24.75
N THR A 148 19.49 26.51 -24.00
CA THR A 148 19.20 25.07 -23.99
C THR A 148 18.01 24.74 -23.10
N ILE A 149 17.89 25.39 -21.92
CA ILE A 149 16.67 25.31 -21.08
C ILE A 149 15.47 25.92 -21.80
N LEU A 150 15.61 27.12 -22.36
CA LEU A 150 14.56 27.78 -23.13
C LEU A 150 14.11 26.98 -24.36
N ALA A 151 14.97 26.11 -24.90
CA ALA A 151 14.63 25.16 -25.97
C ALA A 151 13.96 23.87 -25.46
N GLY A 152 14.21 23.46 -24.21
CA GLY A 152 13.43 22.44 -23.51
C GLY A 152 12.01 22.94 -23.20
N PHE A 153 11.88 24.16 -22.65
CA PHE A 153 10.61 24.82 -22.36
C PHE A 153 9.71 24.96 -23.60
N ASP A 154 10.27 25.26 -24.78
CA ASP A 154 9.50 25.27 -26.04
C ASP A 154 8.82 23.95 -26.36
N ILE A 155 9.55 22.85 -26.17
CA ILE A 155 9.04 21.50 -26.45
C ILE A 155 8.04 21.10 -25.37
N ALA A 156 8.32 21.42 -24.10
CA ALA A 156 7.42 21.18 -22.99
C ALA A 156 6.10 21.95 -23.13
N GLY A 157 6.14 23.20 -23.64
CA GLY A 157 4.96 24.01 -23.90
C GLY A 157 3.99 23.36 -24.90
N GLU A 158 4.51 22.79 -25.99
CA GLU A 158 3.70 22.02 -26.97
C GLU A 158 2.95 20.84 -26.33
N HIS A 159 3.44 20.32 -25.19
CA HIS A 159 2.90 19.16 -24.49
C HIS A 159 1.99 19.55 -23.32
N ILE A 160 2.30 20.61 -22.54
CA ILE A 160 1.37 21.18 -21.54
C ILE A 160 0.06 21.68 -22.20
N ASP A 161 0.16 22.30 -23.38
CA ASP A 161 -1.01 22.69 -24.18
C ASP A 161 -1.88 21.49 -24.62
N ASN A 162 -1.30 20.30 -24.76
CA ASN A 162 -2.04 19.08 -25.09
C ASN A 162 -2.61 18.39 -23.84
N MET A 163 -1.86 18.36 -22.73
CA MET A 163 -2.29 17.80 -21.43
C MET A 163 -3.63 18.38 -20.97
N LEU A 164 -3.82 19.69 -21.13
CA LEU A 164 -5.02 20.42 -20.68
C LEU A 164 -6.16 20.47 -21.72
N LYS A 165 -5.94 19.95 -22.93
CA LYS A 165 -6.74 20.20 -24.13
C LYS A 165 -8.15 19.61 -24.13
N GLY A 166 -8.39 18.59 -23.29
CA GLY A 166 -9.72 18.03 -23.09
C GLY A 166 -10.62 18.91 -22.22
N ILE A 167 -10.01 19.70 -21.33
CA ILE A 167 -10.64 20.20 -20.11
C ILE A 167 -11.26 21.58 -20.36
N SER A 168 -12.50 21.78 -19.91
CA SER A 168 -13.16 23.08 -19.97
C SER A 168 -12.58 24.05 -18.93
N GLU A 169 -12.67 25.36 -19.18
CA GLU A 169 -12.19 26.37 -18.21
C GLU A 169 -12.96 26.27 -16.87
N GLU A 170 -14.29 26.09 -16.93
CA GLU A 170 -15.15 25.85 -15.75
C GLU A 170 -14.72 24.59 -14.97
N SER A 171 -14.32 23.53 -15.67
CA SER A 171 -13.79 22.29 -15.08
C SER A 171 -12.43 22.49 -14.41
N ARG A 172 -11.49 23.16 -15.11
CA ARG A 172 -10.14 23.48 -14.64
C ARG A 172 -10.19 24.32 -13.38
N ASP A 173 -10.98 25.39 -13.39
CA ASP A 173 -11.10 26.33 -12.28
C ASP A 173 -11.79 25.65 -11.06
N SER A 174 -12.76 24.75 -11.32
CA SER A 174 -13.37 23.88 -10.29
C SER A 174 -12.40 22.86 -9.68
N LEU A 175 -11.48 22.30 -10.46
CA LEU A 175 -10.41 21.43 -9.97
C LEU A 175 -9.45 22.23 -9.08
N LEU A 176 -8.98 23.39 -9.56
CA LEU A 176 -8.07 24.29 -8.83
C LEU A 176 -8.63 24.75 -7.48
N PHE A 177 -9.94 25.02 -7.41
CA PHE A 177 -10.64 25.33 -6.15
C PHE A 177 -10.56 24.19 -5.12
N LEU A 178 -10.50 22.92 -5.56
CA LEU A 178 -10.51 21.75 -4.69
C LEU A 178 -9.12 21.18 -4.35
N LEU A 179 -8.09 21.43 -5.17
CA LEU A 179 -6.68 21.06 -4.88
C LEU A 179 -6.20 21.36 -3.45
N PRO A 180 -6.45 22.56 -2.87
CA PRO A 180 -5.98 22.88 -1.52
C PRO A 180 -6.55 21.92 -0.47
N THR A 181 -7.72 21.34 -0.73
CA THR A 181 -8.46 20.52 0.22
C THR A 181 -8.05 19.05 0.22
N PHE A 182 -7.37 18.56 -0.83
CA PHE A 182 -7.03 17.14 -0.97
C PHE A 182 -6.05 16.66 0.10
N TRP A 183 -5.07 17.49 0.47
CA TRP A 183 -3.96 17.11 1.34
C TRP A 183 -3.74 18.04 2.55
N THR A 184 -4.69 18.94 2.86
CA THR A 184 -4.69 19.69 4.13
C THR A 184 -5.43 18.95 5.25
N SER A 185 -4.86 18.95 6.45
CA SER A 185 -5.58 18.53 7.67
C SER A 185 -6.71 19.51 8.02
N SER A 186 -7.82 19.03 8.59
CA SER A 186 -8.86 19.89 9.18
C SER A 186 -8.40 20.65 10.44
N GLN A 187 -7.23 20.28 10.99
CA GLN A 187 -6.51 21.02 12.02
C GLN A 187 -5.65 22.15 11.44
N ASP A 188 -5.50 22.25 10.11
CA ASP A 188 -4.62 23.23 9.48
C ASP A 188 -5.30 24.60 9.32
N THR A 189 -4.76 25.59 10.05
CA THR A 189 -5.25 26.97 10.01
C THR A 189 -4.87 27.73 8.73
N SER A 190 -3.91 27.23 7.95
CA SER A 190 -3.48 27.80 6.68
C SER A 190 -4.30 27.33 5.47
N ALA A 191 -5.09 26.25 5.59
CA ALA A 191 -5.85 25.68 4.47
C ALA A 191 -6.75 26.71 3.75
N LYS A 192 -7.34 27.66 4.50
CA LYS A 192 -8.13 28.75 3.92
C LYS A 192 -7.29 29.81 3.18
N TYR A 193 -6.06 30.06 3.63
CA TYR A 193 -5.12 30.92 2.90
C TYR A 193 -4.62 30.23 1.63
N LEU A 194 -4.24 28.95 1.73
CA LEU A 194 -3.85 28.09 0.61
C LEU A 194 -4.93 28.07 -0.50
N SER A 195 -6.21 27.97 -0.12
CA SER A 195 -7.32 28.02 -1.09
C SER A 195 -7.52 29.38 -1.76
N THR A 196 -7.15 30.49 -1.10
CA THR A 196 -7.21 31.82 -1.72
C THR A 196 -6.03 32.01 -2.67
N PHE A 197 -4.82 31.65 -2.22
CA PHE A 197 -3.59 31.76 -3.03
C PHE A 197 -3.68 30.98 -4.35
N LEU A 198 -4.23 29.75 -4.33
CA LEU A 198 -4.41 28.94 -5.53
C LEU A 198 -5.44 29.50 -6.53
N LEU A 199 -6.41 30.29 -6.08
CA LEU A 199 -7.37 31.01 -6.95
C LEU A 199 -6.75 32.30 -7.52
N ASP A 200 -6.05 33.06 -6.68
CA ASP A 200 -5.30 34.25 -7.12
C ASP A 200 -4.27 33.89 -8.21
N LEU A 201 -3.68 32.68 -8.13
CA LEU A 201 -2.68 32.16 -9.07
C LEU A 201 -3.16 32.10 -10.53
N VAL A 202 -4.44 31.80 -10.76
CA VAL A 202 -5.05 31.64 -12.10
C VAL A 202 -5.88 32.84 -12.55
N ASN A 203 -5.96 33.89 -11.73
CA ASN A 203 -6.63 35.14 -12.10
C ASN A 203 -8.11 34.95 -12.53
N SER A 204 -8.80 33.97 -11.93
CA SER A 204 -10.20 33.62 -12.24
C SER A 204 -11.18 34.27 -11.25
N ASP A 205 -12.16 35.02 -11.75
CA ASP A 205 -13.33 35.50 -10.99
C ASP A 205 -14.29 34.33 -10.64
N PHE A 206 -13.85 33.41 -9.77
CA PHE A 206 -14.58 32.16 -9.48
C PHE A 206 -15.88 32.40 -8.68
N ASP A 207 -17.02 31.92 -9.20
CA ASP A 207 -18.32 32.03 -8.52
C ASP A 207 -18.41 31.01 -7.37
N THR A 208 -18.06 31.48 -6.16
CA THR A 208 -18.16 30.73 -4.90
C THR A 208 -19.57 30.24 -4.52
N SER A 209 -20.62 30.51 -5.31
CA SER A 209 -21.95 29.90 -5.16
C SER A 209 -22.11 28.57 -5.93
N TYR A 210 -21.12 28.14 -6.70
CA TYR A 210 -21.14 26.90 -7.48
C TYR A 210 -20.79 25.67 -6.62
N GLU A 211 -21.74 24.74 -6.45
CA GLU A 211 -21.49 23.46 -5.78
C GLU A 211 -20.78 22.46 -6.71
N VAL A 212 -19.43 22.44 -6.68
CA VAL A 212 -18.63 21.45 -7.41
C VAL A 212 -18.90 20.04 -6.86
N SER A 213 -19.49 19.17 -7.68
CA SER A 213 -19.73 17.77 -7.31
C SER A 213 -18.50 16.89 -7.56
N LEU A 214 -18.25 15.93 -6.67
CA LEU A 214 -17.12 14.98 -6.79
C LEU A 214 -17.16 14.17 -8.10
N ASP A 215 -18.35 13.84 -8.60
CA ASP A 215 -18.48 13.09 -9.85
C ASP A 215 -18.02 13.93 -11.07
N SER A 216 -18.27 15.25 -11.09
CA SER A 216 -17.75 16.17 -12.12
C SER A 216 -16.22 16.38 -12.01
N LEU A 217 -15.71 16.44 -10.78
CA LEU A 217 -14.27 16.47 -10.50
C LEU A 217 -13.58 15.21 -11.05
N TYR A 218 -14.17 14.03 -10.85
CA TYR A 218 -13.63 12.77 -11.34
C TYR A 218 -13.66 12.65 -12.87
N GLU A 219 -14.69 13.18 -13.54
CA GLU A 219 -14.71 13.29 -15.01
C GLU A 219 -13.59 14.24 -15.49
N THR A 220 -13.47 15.43 -14.90
CA THR A 220 -12.42 16.43 -15.21
C THR A 220 -11.00 15.86 -15.07
N ILE A 221 -10.74 15.15 -13.96
CA ILE A 221 -9.42 14.55 -13.67
C ILE A 221 -9.05 13.45 -14.69
N TYR A 222 -10.05 12.79 -15.29
CA TYR A 222 -9.83 11.74 -16.29
C TYR A 222 -9.53 12.27 -17.71
N GLU A 223 -9.68 13.58 -17.93
CA GLU A 223 -9.36 14.25 -19.20
C GLU A 223 -7.92 14.80 -19.26
N ILE A 224 -7.13 14.66 -18.17
CA ILE A 224 -5.73 15.09 -18.07
C ILE A 224 -4.82 14.03 -18.71
N ASP A 225 -4.10 14.40 -19.77
CA ASP A 225 -3.17 13.49 -20.46
C ASP A 225 -1.79 13.46 -19.77
N LEU A 226 -1.55 12.39 -19.00
CA LEU A 226 -0.29 12.19 -18.28
C LEU A 226 0.87 11.70 -19.17
N GLU A 227 0.63 11.18 -20.38
CA GLU A 227 1.71 10.88 -21.32
C GLU A 227 2.31 12.19 -21.87
N GLU A 228 1.46 13.18 -22.17
CA GLU A 228 1.89 14.52 -22.56
C GLU A 228 2.57 15.26 -21.38
N LEU A 229 2.09 15.12 -20.14
CA LEU A 229 2.81 15.66 -18.96
C LEU A 229 4.21 15.04 -18.82
N GLY A 230 4.34 13.72 -18.97
CA GLY A 230 5.63 13.05 -18.91
C GLY A 230 6.58 13.53 -20.02
N LEU A 231 6.07 13.71 -21.24
CA LEU A 231 6.82 14.30 -22.35
C LEU A 231 7.28 15.74 -22.04
N ALA A 232 6.44 16.56 -21.40
CA ALA A 232 6.84 17.89 -20.95
C ALA A 232 7.95 17.85 -19.89
N ALA A 233 7.81 17.03 -18.86
CA ALA A 233 8.81 16.86 -17.80
C ALA A 233 10.17 16.37 -18.36
N TYR A 234 10.15 15.38 -19.26
CA TYR A 234 11.35 14.86 -19.91
C TYR A 234 12.02 15.91 -20.83
N ALA A 235 11.23 16.76 -21.51
CA ALA A 235 11.77 17.84 -22.34
C ALA A 235 12.46 18.94 -21.52
N VAL A 236 11.96 19.25 -20.32
CA VAL A 236 12.62 20.18 -19.39
C VAL A 236 13.89 19.55 -18.81
N MET A 237 13.83 18.34 -18.25
CA MET A 237 14.98 17.69 -17.63
C MET A 237 16.15 17.51 -18.62
N LEU A 238 15.85 17.15 -19.88
CA LEU A 238 16.86 17.03 -20.95
C LEU A 238 17.47 18.40 -21.38
N GLY A 239 16.77 19.51 -21.11
CA GLY A 239 17.32 20.86 -21.23
C GLY A 239 18.23 21.22 -20.05
N VAL A 240 17.82 20.86 -18.82
CA VAL A 240 18.57 21.10 -17.58
C VAL A 240 19.87 20.32 -17.53
N GLU A 241 19.86 19.00 -17.77
CA GLU A 241 21.09 18.19 -17.80
C GLU A 241 22.12 18.74 -18.79
N LYS A 242 21.66 19.23 -19.95
CA LYS A 242 22.55 19.82 -20.97
C LYS A 242 23.02 21.23 -20.62
N ALA A 243 22.27 21.96 -19.79
CA ALA A 243 22.76 23.20 -19.20
C ALA A 243 23.86 22.92 -18.15
N VAL A 244 23.69 21.91 -17.29
CA VAL A 244 24.73 21.40 -16.38
C VAL A 244 25.97 20.94 -17.15
N GLU A 245 25.82 20.14 -18.22
CA GLU A 245 26.92 19.72 -19.12
C GLU A 245 27.70 20.92 -19.69
N ILE A 246 27.04 22.07 -19.91
CA ILE A 246 27.66 23.30 -20.43
C ILE A 246 28.31 24.11 -19.29
N MET A 247 27.62 24.30 -18.17
CA MET A 247 28.11 25.10 -17.04
C MET A 247 29.32 24.45 -16.36
N ARG A 248 29.36 23.11 -16.23
CA ARG A 248 30.56 22.34 -15.83
C ARG A 248 31.75 22.44 -16.83
N THR A 249 31.65 23.23 -17.92
CA THR A 249 32.77 23.59 -18.80
C THR A 249 33.16 25.08 -18.79
N ALA A 250 32.48 25.89 -17.98
CA ALA A 250 32.86 27.28 -17.73
C ALA A 250 34.15 27.37 -16.90
N THR A 251 34.73 28.58 -16.84
CA THR A 251 35.81 28.93 -15.91
C THR A 251 35.46 30.24 -15.20
N SER A 252 36.18 30.57 -14.12
CA SER A 252 36.02 31.83 -13.38
C SER A 252 36.18 33.10 -14.24
N ASP A 253 36.95 33.04 -15.33
CA ASP A 253 37.06 34.14 -16.30
C ASP A 253 35.79 34.29 -17.19
N ASP A 254 34.87 33.31 -17.18
CA ASP A 254 33.59 33.29 -17.92
C ASP A 254 32.36 33.68 -17.06
N ALA A 255 32.47 33.71 -15.73
CA ALA A 255 31.37 34.04 -14.83
C ALA A 255 31.01 35.55 -14.85
N PRO A 256 29.74 35.94 -14.61
CA PRO A 256 29.39 37.35 -14.44
C PRO A 256 30.05 37.96 -13.18
N THR A 257 30.43 39.23 -13.26
CA THR A 257 30.96 39.99 -12.10
C THR A 257 29.90 40.83 -11.38
N GLU A 258 28.69 40.88 -11.94
CA GLU A 258 27.47 41.48 -11.38
C GLU A 258 26.29 40.63 -11.93
N MET A 259 25.31 40.30 -11.08
CA MET A 259 24.14 39.50 -11.45
C MET A 259 23.40 40.05 -12.69
N ILE A 260 23.02 39.17 -13.62
CA ILE A 260 22.37 39.54 -14.88
C ILE A 260 20.88 39.12 -14.89
N GLU A 261 19.98 40.10 -14.80
CA GLU A 261 18.53 39.88 -14.96
C GLU A 261 18.06 40.02 -16.42
N ILE A 262 17.20 39.10 -16.87
CA ILE A 262 16.78 38.98 -18.28
C ILE A 262 15.30 38.65 -18.38
N GLU A 263 14.55 39.39 -19.20
CA GLU A 263 13.18 39.00 -19.55
C GLU A 263 13.18 38.04 -20.75
N THR A 264 12.75 36.79 -20.51
CA THR A 264 12.56 35.78 -21.56
C THR A 264 11.08 35.62 -21.90
N ARG A 265 10.77 34.95 -23.01
CA ARG A 265 9.38 34.59 -23.39
C ARG A 265 8.64 33.71 -22.37
N TRP A 266 9.35 33.06 -21.45
CA TRP A 266 8.81 32.17 -20.42
C TRP A 266 8.87 32.80 -19.01
N GLY A 267 9.27 34.08 -18.90
CA GLY A 267 9.44 34.80 -17.65
C GLY A 267 10.89 35.25 -17.40
N LYS A 268 11.13 35.81 -16.22
CA LYS A 268 12.44 36.32 -15.80
C LYS A 268 13.46 35.18 -15.66
N ALA A 269 14.63 35.36 -16.25
CA ALA A 269 15.84 34.59 -15.96
C ALA A 269 16.84 35.46 -15.18
N ILE A 270 17.63 34.83 -14.31
CA ILE A 270 18.73 35.44 -13.56
C ILE A 270 19.98 34.59 -13.74
N ILE A 271 21.13 35.23 -13.95
CA ILE A 271 22.45 34.61 -13.91
C ILE A 271 23.23 35.20 -12.72
N GLY A 272 23.73 34.35 -11.82
CA GLY A 272 24.48 34.73 -10.61
C GLY A 272 25.91 35.20 -10.88
N THR A 273 26.73 35.24 -9.82
CA THR A 273 28.17 35.53 -9.84
C THR A 273 28.94 34.43 -9.10
N GLU A 274 30.28 34.47 -9.02
CA GLU A 274 31.04 33.55 -8.14
C GLU A 274 31.05 34.05 -6.67
N GLY A 275 29.88 34.23 -6.04
CA GLY A 275 29.79 34.35 -4.58
C GLY A 275 28.72 35.27 -3.97
N SER A 276 27.85 34.69 -3.15
CA SER A 276 26.96 35.32 -2.16
C SER A 276 26.11 36.47 -2.71
N ASP A 277 25.30 36.14 -3.71
CA ASP A 277 24.19 36.94 -4.21
C ASP A 277 22.93 36.75 -3.32
N ILE A 278 21.76 37.19 -3.80
CA ILE A 278 20.43 36.92 -3.18
C ILE A 278 19.38 36.83 -4.29
N PHE A 279 18.81 35.65 -4.53
CA PHE A 279 17.82 35.44 -5.59
C PHE A 279 16.39 35.64 -5.12
N GLY A 280 15.59 36.32 -5.94
CA GLY A 280 14.14 36.42 -5.80
C GLY A 280 13.40 35.77 -6.97
N ASP A 281 12.08 35.99 -7.04
CA ASP A 281 11.17 35.38 -8.02
C ASP A 281 11.73 35.31 -9.45
N ALA A 282 11.94 34.09 -9.96
CA ALA A 282 12.49 33.82 -11.29
C ALA A 282 12.03 32.47 -11.86
N GLN A 283 12.03 32.34 -13.18
CA GLN A 283 11.65 31.12 -13.92
C GLN A 283 12.87 30.32 -14.38
N ILE A 284 14.04 30.96 -14.47
CA ILE A 284 15.34 30.30 -14.63
C ILE A 284 16.32 31.04 -13.71
N ILE A 285 17.01 30.34 -12.83
CA ILE A 285 18.25 30.81 -12.19
C ILE A 285 19.38 29.89 -12.65
N LEU A 286 20.49 30.48 -13.05
CA LEU A 286 21.76 29.79 -13.30
C LEU A 286 22.82 30.43 -12.41
N ASP A 287 23.27 29.73 -11.38
CA ASP A 287 24.35 30.20 -10.53
C ASP A 287 25.72 29.71 -11.04
N PRO A 288 26.77 30.55 -10.99
CA PRO A 288 28.16 30.11 -10.97
C PRO A 288 28.63 29.51 -9.62
N GLY A 289 27.99 29.85 -8.50
CA GLY A 289 28.25 29.32 -7.15
C GLY A 289 28.63 30.38 -6.10
N GLY A 290 28.31 30.14 -4.82
CA GLY A 290 28.54 31.02 -3.68
C GLY A 290 27.90 30.51 -2.38
N ASP A 291 28.14 31.16 -1.22
CA ASP A 291 27.28 30.92 -0.04
C ASP A 291 26.00 31.79 -0.20
N ASP A 292 24.95 31.26 -0.82
CA ASP A 292 23.88 32.05 -1.44
C ASP A 292 22.49 31.99 -0.74
N PHE A 293 21.53 32.78 -1.26
CA PHE A 293 20.25 33.03 -0.59
C PHE A 293 19.04 33.09 -1.55
N TYR A 294 18.38 31.95 -1.73
CA TYR A 294 17.20 31.82 -2.58
C TYR A 294 15.89 32.07 -1.82
N ILE A 295 15.16 33.13 -2.19
CA ILE A 295 13.85 33.48 -1.62
C ILE A 295 12.74 33.57 -2.67
N GLY A 296 11.47 33.46 -2.23
CA GLY A 296 10.31 33.65 -3.10
C GLY A 296 9.99 32.44 -3.99
N GLU A 297 9.62 32.71 -5.25
CA GLU A 297 9.27 31.71 -6.26
C GLU A 297 10.47 31.39 -7.18
N HIS A 298 11.21 30.33 -6.84
CA HIS A 298 12.31 29.75 -7.64
C HIS A 298 12.04 28.26 -7.91
N ALA A 299 12.53 27.72 -9.03
CA ALA A 299 12.31 26.32 -9.45
C ALA A 299 10.83 25.87 -9.52
N ALA A 300 9.87 26.79 -9.65
CA ALA A 300 8.43 26.47 -9.64
C ALA A 300 7.79 26.58 -11.02
N GLY A 301 7.27 25.46 -11.55
CA GLY A 301 6.45 25.40 -12.75
C GLY A 301 4.97 25.23 -12.40
N ARG A 302 4.13 26.20 -12.79
CA ARG A 302 2.73 26.31 -12.35
C ARG A 302 1.78 26.69 -13.49
N ILE A 303 0.52 26.25 -13.40
CA ILE A 303 -0.50 26.55 -14.40
C ILE A 303 -0.64 28.06 -14.70
N GLY A 304 -0.96 28.41 -15.95
CA GLY A 304 -1.07 29.79 -16.41
C GLY A 304 0.20 30.28 -17.12
N GLU A 305 0.63 31.51 -16.85
CA GLU A 305 1.70 32.19 -17.60
C GLU A 305 3.13 31.68 -17.29
N LYS A 306 3.30 30.84 -16.27
CA LYS A 306 4.62 30.34 -15.78
C LYS A 306 4.67 28.80 -15.65
N PRO A 307 4.44 28.02 -16.72
CA PRO A 307 4.36 26.55 -16.65
C PRO A 307 5.68 25.87 -16.28
N PHE A 308 6.82 26.56 -16.32
CA PHE A 308 8.15 25.98 -16.07
C PHE A 308 8.96 26.84 -15.11
N GLY A 309 9.73 26.19 -14.24
CA GLY A 309 10.70 26.83 -13.36
C GLY A 309 11.96 25.97 -13.23
N VAL A 310 13.14 26.58 -13.35
CA VAL A 310 14.45 25.92 -13.21
C VAL A 310 15.35 26.70 -12.26
N VAL A 311 16.07 25.99 -11.41
CA VAL A 311 17.32 26.44 -10.76
C VAL A 311 18.40 25.43 -11.14
N ILE A 312 19.61 25.93 -11.41
CA ILE A 312 20.85 25.16 -11.47
C ILE A 312 21.88 25.94 -10.65
N ASP A 313 22.34 25.37 -9.55
CA ASP A 313 23.54 25.81 -8.83
C ASP A 313 24.76 24.97 -9.24
N MET A 314 25.93 25.25 -8.65
CA MET A 314 27.24 24.78 -9.10
C MET A 314 28.27 24.48 -7.99
N ASP A 315 28.29 25.23 -6.88
CA ASP A 315 29.30 25.19 -5.78
C ASP A 315 28.86 26.17 -4.67
N GLY A 316 28.41 25.71 -3.49
CA GLY A 316 27.79 26.60 -2.47
C GLY A 316 27.69 26.07 -1.03
N ASN A 317 26.87 26.71 -0.19
CA ASN A 317 26.48 26.27 1.17
C ASN A 317 25.16 26.98 1.55
N ASP A 318 24.05 26.52 1.00
CA ASP A 318 23.01 27.41 0.53
C ASP A 318 21.74 27.51 1.36
N LEU A 319 21.07 28.66 1.25
CA LEU A 319 19.83 28.94 1.96
C LEU A 319 18.65 29.15 1.01
N TYR A 320 18.14 28.02 0.53
CA TYR A 320 16.82 27.90 -0.07
C TYR A 320 15.68 28.16 0.94
N ASP A 321 15.33 29.43 1.19
CA ASP A 321 14.23 29.86 2.07
C ASP A 321 12.94 30.21 1.29
N GLY A 322 12.29 29.14 0.81
CA GLY A 322 11.00 29.19 0.15
C GLY A 322 9.82 29.60 1.05
N ARG A 323 10.00 29.86 2.35
CA ARG A 323 8.89 30.13 3.30
C ARG A 323 8.14 31.44 3.06
N SER A 324 8.63 32.29 2.15
CA SER A 324 7.95 33.49 1.65
C SER A 324 6.96 33.20 0.52
N SER A 325 7.03 32.02 -0.10
CA SER A 325 6.10 31.50 -1.12
C SER A 325 5.43 30.21 -0.64
N ILE A 326 4.49 29.71 -1.44
CA ILE A 326 3.99 28.33 -1.32
C ILE A 326 4.74 27.44 -2.33
N PHE A 327 4.83 27.84 -3.60
CA PHE A 327 5.54 27.09 -4.64
C PHE A 327 6.99 27.58 -4.77
N ASN A 328 7.93 26.64 -4.65
CA ASN A 328 9.40 26.79 -4.65
C ASN A 328 10.07 25.41 -4.61
N GLN A 329 11.40 25.35 -4.76
CA GLN A 329 12.20 24.11 -4.58
C GLN A 329 11.64 22.93 -5.39
N ALA A 330 11.59 23.10 -6.71
CA ALA A 330 11.03 22.11 -7.64
C ALA A 330 9.53 21.78 -7.44
N SER A 331 8.68 22.80 -7.36
CA SER A 331 7.21 22.64 -7.44
C SER A 331 6.74 22.44 -8.88
N GLY A 332 5.96 21.38 -9.15
CA GLY A 332 5.25 21.17 -10.41
C GLY A 332 3.73 21.10 -10.22
N VAL A 333 3.00 22.19 -10.52
CA VAL A 333 1.54 22.30 -10.33
C VAL A 333 0.84 22.55 -11.68
N PHE A 334 0.49 21.48 -12.39
CA PHE A 334 0.26 21.46 -13.87
C PHE A 334 1.40 22.05 -14.71
N GLY A 335 2.59 22.14 -14.12
CA GLY A 335 3.82 22.59 -14.75
C GLY A 335 4.98 21.69 -14.34
N VAL A 336 6.19 22.09 -14.74
CA VAL A 336 7.43 21.38 -14.41
C VAL A 336 8.36 22.29 -13.63
N GLY A 337 8.63 21.94 -12.37
CA GLY A 337 9.65 22.56 -11.55
C GLY A 337 10.88 21.66 -11.44
N VAL A 338 12.07 22.20 -11.69
CA VAL A 338 13.34 21.50 -11.51
C VAL A 338 14.29 22.35 -10.69
N LEU A 339 14.93 21.75 -9.69
CA LEU A 339 16.09 22.28 -8.97
C LEU A 339 17.20 21.24 -9.13
N VAL A 340 18.39 21.69 -9.48
CA VAL A 340 19.61 20.88 -9.46
C VAL A 340 20.66 21.66 -8.68
N ASP A 341 21.07 21.15 -7.53
CA ASP A 341 22.31 21.54 -6.89
C ASP A 341 23.43 20.56 -7.24
N LEU A 342 24.68 20.91 -6.95
CA LEU A 342 25.86 20.22 -7.46
C LEU A 342 27.03 19.99 -6.48
N ASP A 343 27.20 20.78 -5.40
CA ASP A 343 28.29 20.67 -4.39
C ASP A 343 28.07 21.70 -3.23
N GLY A 344 27.71 21.30 -1.99
CA GLY A 344 27.57 22.24 -0.84
C GLY A 344 26.83 21.73 0.41
N ASP A 345 27.11 22.26 1.62
CA ASP A 345 26.39 21.88 2.87
C ASP A 345 25.05 22.66 3.01
N ASP A 346 23.92 22.09 2.57
CA ASP A 346 22.77 22.86 2.14
C ASP A 346 21.55 22.91 3.09
N THR A 347 20.62 23.85 2.84
CA THR A 347 19.48 24.10 3.75
C THR A 347 18.18 24.49 3.05
N TYR A 348 17.50 23.47 2.54
CA TYR A 348 16.17 23.53 1.95
C TYR A 348 15.03 23.78 2.96
N ARG A 349 14.48 25.00 3.02
CA ARG A 349 13.36 25.39 3.91
C ARG A 349 12.11 25.81 3.14
N ALA A 350 11.12 24.93 3.09
CA ALA A 350 9.85 25.16 2.39
C ALA A 350 8.63 25.19 3.34
N THR A 351 7.42 25.32 2.77
CA THR A 351 6.16 25.06 3.50
C THR A 351 5.38 23.89 2.90
N HIS A 352 4.66 24.09 1.79
CA HIS A 352 3.77 23.07 1.21
C HIS A 352 3.98 22.98 -0.30
N TYR A 353 3.85 21.80 -0.90
CA TYR A 353 3.95 21.61 -2.37
C TYR A 353 5.30 22.01 -2.97
N ALA A 354 6.39 21.66 -2.29
CA ALA A 354 7.78 22.04 -2.60
C ALA A 354 8.73 20.86 -2.30
N GLN A 355 10.04 21.01 -2.52
CA GLN A 355 11.05 19.93 -2.39
C GLN A 355 10.69 18.73 -3.28
N GLY A 356 10.65 18.98 -4.59
CA GLY A 356 10.36 17.95 -5.60
C GLY A 356 8.89 17.48 -5.59
N ALA A 357 7.93 18.40 -5.51
CA ALA A 357 6.51 18.07 -5.37
C ALA A 357 5.73 18.19 -6.70
N GLY A 358 5.03 17.13 -7.10
CA GLY A 358 4.21 17.08 -8.31
C GLY A 358 2.71 16.94 -8.01
N LEU A 359 1.93 18.01 -8.25
CA LEU A 359 0.48 18.04 -8.09
C LEU A 359 -0.18 18.35 -9.44
N PHE A 360 -0.66 17.32 -10.14
CA PHE A 360 -1.03 17.37 -11.56
C PHE A 360 0.09 17.86 -12.50
N GLY A 361 1.33 17.91 -11.99
CA GLY A 361 2.54 18.37 -12.68
C GLY A 361 3.75 17.49 -12.34
N SER A 362 4.96 18.00 -12.53
CA SER A 362 6.20 17.29 -12.20
C SER A 362 7.17 18.18 -11.40
N GLY A 363 7.52 17.73 -10.19
CA GLY A 363 8.56 18.34 -9.37
C GLY A 363 9.79 17.43 -9.31
N ILE A 364 10.97 17.98 -9.60
CA ILE A 364 12.25 17.28 -9.60
C ILE A 364 13.28 18.10 -8.81
N LEU A 365 13.55 17.73 -7.57
CA LEU A 365 14.74 18.18 -6.85
C LEU A 365 15.83 17.11 -7.00
N ILE A 366 17.04 17.54 -7.35
CA ILE A 366 18.23 16.72 -7.39
C ILE A 366 19.31 17.48 -6.65
N ASP A 367 19.83 16.89 -5.59
CA ASP A 367 21.14 17.23 -5.05
C ASP A 367 22.18 16.21 -5.52
N MET A 368 23.45 16.48 -5.22
CA MET A 368 24.60 15.74 -5.73
C MET A 368 25.71 15.53 -4.69
N SER A 369 25.87 16.41 -3.68
CA SER A 369 26.77 16.18 -2.54
C SER A 369 26.72 17.31 -1.49
N GLY A 370 26.40 16.99 -0.22
CA GLY A 370 26.27 17.93 0.91
C GLY A 370 25.88 17.27 2.24
N ASP A 371 26.17 17.88 3.41
CA ASP A 371 25.60 17.44 4.72
C ASP A 371 24.24 18.16 4.99
N ASP A 372 23.13 17.62 4.48
CA ASP A 372 21.99 18.43 4.03
C ASP A 372 20.75 18.54 4.96
N ILE A 373 20.00 19.67 4.89
CA ILE A 373 18.85 19.94 5.77
C ILE A 373 17.53 20.27 5.04
N TYR A 374 16.83 19.22 4.58
CA TYR A 374 15.48 19.30 4.03
C TYR A 374 14.38 19.50 5.09
N SER A 375 13.84 20.71 5.20
CA SER A 375 12.79 21.09 6.15
C SER A 375 11.51 21.60 5.45
N GLY A 376 10.41 20.85 5.54
CA GLY A 376 9.11 21.22 4.97
C GLY A 376 7.92 20.90 5.88
N ALA A 377 6.70 21.27 5.47
CA ALA A 377 5.48 20.93 6.20
C ALA A 377 4.71 19.78 5.54
N THR A 378 4.09 20.01 4.38
CA THR A 378 3.05 19.10 3.87
C THR A 378 3.07 18.98 2.35
N PHE A 379 2.99 17.77 1.81
CA PHE A 379 3.14 17.53 0.36
C PHE A 379 4.53 18.01 -0.11
N VAL A 380 5.58 17.43 0.47
CA VAL A 380 6.99 17.80 0.25
C VAL A 380 7.90 16.58 0.16
N GLN A 381 9.16 16.74 -0.25
CA GLN A 381 10.17 15.67 -0.28
C GLN A 381 9.72 14.50 -1.16
N GLY A 382 9.57 14.76 -2.46
CA GLY A 382 9.16 13.75 -3.44
C GLY A 382 7.68 13.37 -3.41
N ALA A 383 6.78 14.31 -3.11
CA ALA A 383 5.35 14.05 -3.02
C ALA A 383 4.62 14.16 -4.38
N GLY A 384 3.88 13.12 -4.80
CA GLY A 384 3.23 13.03 -6.12
C GLY A 384 1.73 12.74 -6.10
N ASN A 385 0.95 13.42 -6.94
CA ASN A 385 -0.49 13.15 -7.15
C ASN A 385 -0.90 13.56 -8.57
N PHE A 386 -1.45 12.62 -9.35
CA PHE A 386 -1.72 12.78 -10.80
C PHE A 386 -0.52 13.34 -11.58
N GLY A 387 0.68 12.87 -11.24
CA GLY A 387 1.94 13.46 -11.65
C GLY A 387 3.10 12.89 -10.84
N MET A 388 4.28 13.49 -10.97
CA MET A 388 5.52 12.97 -10.40
C MET A 388 6.11 13.95 -9.39
N GLY A 389 6.28 13.50 -8.15
CA GLY A 389 7.18 14.15 -7.19
C GLY A 389 8.45 13.33 -7.08
N MET A 390 9.61 13.98 -7.20
CA MET A 390 10.91 13.34 -7.10
C MET A 390 11.90 14.23 -6.34
N LEU A 391 12.47 13.69 -5.27
CA LEU A 391 13.70 14.14 -4.65
C LEU A 391 14.75 13.03 -4.87
N ILE A 392 15.94 13.43 -5.28
CA ILE A 392 17.13 12.57 -5.35
C ILE A 392 18.25 13.32 -4.62
N ASP A 393 18.87 12.66 -3.68
CA ASP A 393 20.18 13.02 -3.12
C ASP A 393 21.24 12.02 -3.60
N ILE A 394 22.54 12.25 -3.39
CA ILE A 394 23.62 11.38 -3.91
C ILE A 394 24.77 11.11 -2.92
N GLU A 395 25.28 12.10 -2.15
CA GLU A 395 26.40 11.92 -1.19
C GLU A 395 26.26 12.86 0.04
N GLY A 396 25.89 12.38 1.24
CA GLY A 396 25.67 13.25 2.42
C GLY A 396 25.66 12.63 3.83
N GLU A 397 25.10 13.35 4.82
CA GLU A 397 24.68 12.87 6.18
C GLU A 397 23.40 13.65 6.59
N ASP A 398 22.25 13.24 6.06
CA ASP A 398 21.15 14.15 5.70
C ASP A 398 19.95 14.17 6.66
N ALA A 399 19.21 15.28 6.64
CA ALA A 399 18.21 15.61 7.67
C ALA A 399 16.78 15.90 7.15
N TYR A 400 16.16 14.90 6.50
CA TYR A 400 14.79 14.96 5.99
C TYR A 400 13.69 15.14 7.07
N ARG A 401 13.13 16.34 7.19
CA ARG A 401 12.13 16.71 8.21
C ARG A 401 10.83 17.23 7.58
N ALA A 402 9.71 16.54 7.82
CA ALA A 402 8.38 16.90 7.35
C ALA A 402 7.27 16.73 8.41
N HIS A 403 6.06 17.23 8.15
CA HIS A 403 4.90 16.99 9.03
C HIS A 403 3.98 15.87 8.54
N CYS A 404 3.50 15.91 7.30
CA CYS A 404 2.77 14.79 6.70
C CYS A 404 2.69 14.83 5.18
N TYR A 405 2.28 13.71 4.56
CA TYR A 405 2.20 13.55 3.10
C TYR A 405 3.54 13.87 2.42
N ALA A 406 4.63 13.26 2.89
CA ALA A 406 6.00 13.60 2.48
C ALA A 406 6.91 12.37 2.38
N GLN A 407 8.15 12.54 1.91
CA GLN A 407 9.18 11.49 1.84
C GLN A 407 8.68 10.31 0.97
N ALA A 408 8.65 10.53 -0.34
CA ALA A 408 8.09 9.61 -1.34
C ALA A 408 6.57 9.34 -1.19
N PHE A 409 5.78 10.36 -0.82
CA PHE A 409 4.33 10.24 -0.69
C PHE A 409 3.61 10.17 -2.05
N ALA A 410 2.60 9.30 -2.19
CA ALA A 410 1.81 9.19 -3.41
C ALA A 410 0.28 9.19 -3.21
N GLY A 411 -0.41 10.17 -3.78
CA GLY A 411 -1.87 10.18 -3.98
C GLY A 411 -2.31 9.46 -5.27
N PRO A 412 -3.62 9.47 -5.60
CA PRO A 412 -4.16 8.91 -6.85
C PRO A 412 -3.36 9.24 -8.11
N LYS A 413 -3.05 8.21 -8.91
CA LYS A 413 -2.23 8.28 -10.15
C LYS A 413 -0.94 9.11 -10.00
N GLY A 414 -0.43 9.24 -8.78
CA GLY A 414 0.83 9.90 -8.45
C GLY A 414 1.96 8.89 -8.32
N ILE A 415 3.17 9.31 -8.69
CA ILE A 415 4.42 8.62 -8.38
C ILE A 415 5.21 9.56 -7.46
N GLY A 416 5.48 9.08 -6.24
CA GLY A 416 6.26 9.79 -5.23
C GLY A 416 7.58 9.08 -5.00
N LEU A 417 8.69 9.80 -5.17
CA LEU A 417 10.05 9.28 -5.12
C LEU A 417 10.92 10.12 -4.20
N LEU A 418 11.55 9.47 -3.23
CA LEU A 418 12.72 9.97 -2.53
C LEU A 418 13.79 8.89 -2.73
N ARG A 419 14.98 9.30 -3.16
CA ARG A 419 16.13 8.41 -3.22
C ARG A 419 17.32 9.04 -2.57
N ASP A 420 17.92 8.28 -1.67
CA ASP A 420 19.25 8.53 -1.16
C ASP A 420 20.23 7.53 -1.80
N TYR A 421 21.51 7.89 -1.84
CA TYR A 421 22.56 7.01 -2.33
C TYR A 421 23.75 6.85 -1.38
N SER A 422 23.94 7.64 -0.32
CA SER A 422 24.83 7.28 0.80
C SER A 422 24.84 8.34 1.91
N GLY A 423 24.68 7.92 3.17
CA GLY A 423 24.86 8.79 4.32
C GLY A 423 24.81 8.10 5.70
N SER A 424 24.05 8.67 6.64
CA SER A 424 23.67 8.10 7.95
C SER A 424 22.47 8.89 8.54
N ASP A 425 21.30 8.70 7.94
CA ASP A 425 20.38 9.81 7.65
C ASP A 425 19.12 9.86 8.55
N GLN A 426 18.47 11.02 8.61
CA GLN A 426 17.44 11.34 9.62
C GLN A 426 16.07 11.64 9.02
N TYR A 427 15.40 10.60 8.55
CA TYR A 427 14.01 10.65 8.07
C TYR A 427 12.98 10.85 9.21
N PHE A 428 12.61 12.10 9.48
CA PHE A 428 11.56 12.46 10.44
C PHE A 428 10.26 12.95 9.79
N ALA A 429 9.14 12.27 10.03
CA ALA A 429 7.82 12.68 9.54
C ALA A 429 6.76 12.76 10.66
N GLY A 430 6.43 13.97 11.13
CA GLY A 430 5.35 14.17 12.11
C GLY A 430 5.37 15.51 12.87
N GLY A 431 5.01 15.47 14.15
CA GLY A 431 5.16 16.60 15.09
C GLY A 431 4.06 17.67 15.09
N LYS A 432 3.16 17.73 14.09
CA LYS A 432 2.17 18.82 13.94
C LYS A 432 0.70 18.42 14.05
N TYR A 433 0.26 17.33 13.42
CA TYR A 433 -1.16 16.96 13.33
C TYR A 433 -1.44 15.64 14.06
N ASN A 434 -2.25 15.67 15.12
CA ASN A 434 -2.54 14.49 15.92
C ASN A 434 -3.60 13.60 15.24
N HIS A 435 -3.46 12.28 15.33
CA HIS A 435 -4.38 11.30 14.73
C HIS A 435 -5.65 11.06 15.58
N ALA A 436 -6.29 12.15 16.01
CA ALA A 436 -7.52 12.09 16.79
C ALA A 436 -8.73 11.62 15.94
N PRO A 437 -9.65 10.80 16.50
CA PRO A 437 -9.71 10.34 17.89
C PRO A 437 -9.01 8.98 18.14
N LEU A 438 -8.45 8.32 17.12
CA LEU A 438 -7.96 6.95 17.22
C LEU A 438 -6.64 6.83 18.01
N ALA A 439 -5.72 7.77 17.77
CA ALA A 439 -4.45 7.89 18.47
C ALA A 439 -4.19 9.38 18.75
N PRO A 440 -4.88 9.98 19.75
CA PRO A 440 -4.92 11.43 19.93
C PRO A 440 -3.62 12.04 20.49
N PHE A 441 -2.67 11.21 20.92
CA PHE A 441 -1.34 11.61 21.40
C PHE A 441 -0.23 11.40 20.36
N ASP A 442 -0.56 10.76 19.24
CA ASP A 442 0.37 10.36 18.18
C ASP A 442 0.06 11.15 16.90
N TYR A 443 1.06 11.27 16.01
CA TYR A 443 0.93 12.07 14.79
C TYR A 443 0.45 11.24 13.60
N GLN A 444 -0.32 11.84 12.69
CA GLN A 444 -0.55 11.27 11.36
C GLN A 444 0.60 11.72 10.43
N SER A 445 1.26 10.77 9.77
CA SER A 445 2.47 11.04 8.98
C SER A 445 2.24 10.84 7.48
N PHE A 446 1.66 9.71 7.05
CA PHE A 446 1.44 9.43 5.63
C PHE A 446 2.73 9.63 4.79
N ALA A 447 3.84 9.00 5.20
CA ALA A 447 5.18 9.33 4.72
C ALA A 447 6.10 8.10 4.53
N GLN A 448 7.33 8.31 4.07
CA GLN A 448 8.37 7.27 3.95
C GLN A 448 7.89 6.13 3.04
N GLY A 449 7.66 6.45 1.77
CA GLY A 449 7.13 5.53 0.76
C GLY A 449 5.63 5.22 0.88
N PHE A 450 4.86 6.09 1.55
CA PHE A 450 3.42 5.86 1.76
C PHE A 450 2.56 6.25 0.54
N ALA A 451 1.60 5.38 0.18
CA ALA A 451 0.69 5.62 -0.95
C ALA A 451 -0.80 5.42 -0.61
N ILE A 452 -1.68 6.31 -1.11
CA ILE A 452 -3.13 6.30 -0.82
C ILE A 452 -4.03 6.60 -2.02
N GLY A 453 -5.17 5.90 -2.09
CA GLY A 453 -6.29 6.19 -2.99
C GLY A 453 -7.53 6.79 -2.30
N TRP A 454 -8.32 7.58 -3.03
CA TRP A 454 -9.56 8.17 -2.51
C TRP A 454 -10.70 7.12 -2.48
N ARG A 455 -10.90 6.53 -1.30
CA ARG A 455 -11.90 5.49 -1.06
C ARG A 455 -13.34 6.04 -1.09
N PRO A 456 -14.30 5.41 -1.80
CA PRO A 456 -14.17 4.19 -2.62
C PRO A 456 -13.89 4.43 -4.12
N ASP A 457 -14.01 5.66 -4.61
CA ASP A 457 -14.18 5.96 -6.04
C ASP A 457 -12.88 5.92 -6.87
N VAL A 458 -11.69 6.15 -6.29
CA VAL A 458 -10.43 6.31 -7.06
C VAL A 458 -9.27 5.47 -6.49
N SER A 459 -8.45 4.89 -7.38
CA SER A 459 -7.21 4.19 -7.03
C SER A 459 -6.13 5.17 -6.55
N GLY A 460 -5.19 4.71 -5.72
CA GLY A 460 -4.02 5.48 -5.31
C GLY A 460 -2.91 5.56 -6.34
N GLY A 461 -1.72 5.88 -5.86
CA GLY A 461 -0.49 5.96 -6.63
C GLY A 461 0.54 4.90 -6.23
N VAL A 462 1.79 5.20 -6.54
CA VAL A 462 2.98 4.45 -6.16
C VAL A 462 3.91 5.35 -5.35
N GLY A 463 4.17 5.01 -4.09
CA GLY A 463 5.16 5.67 -3.24
C GLY A 463 6.37 4.78 -3.06
N PHE A 464 7.57 5.29 -3.30
CA PHE A 464 8.81 4.51 -3.23
C PHE A 464 9.95 5.36 -2.65
N LEU A 465 10.30 5.07 -1.39
CA LEU A 465 11.56 5.52 -0.78
C LEU A 465 12.63 4.46 -1.05
N PHE A 466 13.81 4.88 -1.47
CA PHE A 466 14.98 4.03 -1.66
C PHE A 466 16.18 4.63 -0.94
N ASP A 467 16.87 3.79 -0.17
CA ASP A 467 18.15 4.07 0.46
C ASP A 467 19.20 3.04 -0.02
N ARG A 468 20.49 3.40 0.02
CA ARG A 468 21.59 2.65 -0.60
C ARG A 468 22.66 2.17 0.39
N GLU A 469 23.10 2.98 1.35
CA GLU A 469 24.07 2.61 2.39
C GLU A 469 24.19 3.70 3.45
N GLY A 470 23.87 3.38 4.71
CA GLY A 470 23.97 4.33 5.82
C GLY A 470 23.98 3.69 7.22
N ASN A 471 23.36 4.35 8.21
CA ASN A 471 23.04 3.87 9.56
C ASN A 471 21.80 4.64 10.09
N ASP A 472 20.63 4.32 9.56
CA ASP A 472 19.64 5.34 9.23
C ASP A 472 18.44 5.38 10.20
N THR A 473 17.94 6.58 10.51
CA THR A 473 16.92 6.80 11.54
C THR A 473 15.57 7.19 10.94
N TYR A 474 14.77 6.17 10.62
CA TYR A 474 13.40 6.32 10.14
C TYR A 474 12.42 6.52 11.30
N SER A 475 12.02 7.77 11.57
CA SER A 475 11.10 8.11 12.66
C SER A 475 9.79 8.75 12.20
N SER A 476 8.67 8.13 12.56
CA SER A 476 7.34 8.54 12.10
C SER A 476 6.23 8.28 13.12
N GLY A 477 5.08 8.90 12.90
CA GLY A 477 3.84 8.69 13.65
C GLY A 477 3.05 7.51 13.11
N ILE A 478 2.10 7.77 12.19
CA ILE A 478 1.12 6.78 11.72
C ILE A 478 1.02 6.79 10.20
N TYR A 479 0.91 5.59 9.61
CA TYR A 479 0.94 5.31 8.17
C TYR A 479 2.27 5.74 7.51
N ALA A 480 3.35 5.02 7.79
CA ALA A 480 4.66 5.29 7.19
C ALA A 480 5.57 4.05 7.11
N GLN A 481 6.65 4.13 6.33
CA GLN A 481 7.65 3.07 6.11
C GLN A 481 7.10 1.96 5.20
N GLY A 482 6.93 2.27 3.92
CA GLY A 482 6.51 1.33 2.86
C GLY A 482 5.04 0.90 2.92
N VAL A 483 4.18 1.76 3.45
CA VAL A 483 2.78 1.44 3.81
C VAL A 483 1.81 1.93 2.73
N SER A 484 0.63 1.32 2.61
CA SER A 484 -0.36 1.83 1.65
C SER A 484 -1.82 1.66 2.06
N TYR A 485 -2.69 2.46 1.45
CA TYR A 485 -4.13 2.49 1.71
C TYR A 485 -4.96 2.60 0.42
N TRP A 486 -5.92 1.70 0.19
CA TRP A 486 -6.89 1.77 -0.93
C TRP A 486 -6.31 1.81 -2.36
N TYR A 487 -6.11 0.63 -2.96
CA TYR A 487 -5.61 0.46 -4.33
C TYR A 487 -4.38 1.33 -4.63
N ALA A 488 -3.39 1.24 -3.75
CA ALA A 488 -2.10 1.91 -3.86
C ALA A 488 -0.96 0.90 -3.63
N LEU A 489 0.26 1.26 -4.03
CA LEU A 489 1.48 0.50 -3.74
C LEU A 489 2.46 1.42 -3.00
N GLY A 490 2.80 1.06 -1.77
CA GLY A 490 3.80 1.75 -0.97
C GLY A 490 5.01 0.84 -0.78
N ALA A 491 6.21 1.41 -0.85
CA ALA A 491 7.46 0.70 -0.73
C ALA A 491 8.52 1.55 -0.05
N LEU A 492 9.23 0.95 0.90
CA LEU A 492 10.53 1.42 1.37
C LEU A 492 11.52 0.30 1.06
N VAL A 493 12.67 0.65 0.49
CA VAL A 493 13.75 -0.30 0.24
C VAL A 493 15.03 0.29 0.79
N ASP A 494 15.58 -0.42 1.77
CA ASP A 494 16.90 -0.20 2.31
C ASP A 494 17.88 -1.24 1.72
N ASN A 495 19.13 -0.84 1.55
CA ASN A 495 20.22 -1.70 1.09
C ASN A 495 21.17 -2.13 2.22
N GLY A 496 21.04 -1.53 3.41
CA GLY A 496 21.61 -2.00 4.68
C GLY A 496 22.58 -1.02 5.34
N GLY A 497 22.28 -0.66 6.59
CA GLY A 497 23.15 0.10 7.49
C GLY A 497 23.30 -0.57 8.86
N ASN A 498 22.82 0.09 9.92
CA ASN A 498 22.53 -0.42 11.27
C ASN A 498 21.38 0.43 11.86
N ASP A 499 20.16 0.12 11.46
CA ASP A 499 19.13 1.12 11.17
C ASP A 499 17.98 1.10 12.19
N VAL A 500 17.30 2.24 12.38
CA VAL A 500 16.35 2.45 13.50
C VAL A 500 14.98 2.88 12.99
N PHE A 501 14.11 1.89 12.76
CA PHE A 501 12.75 2.07 12.25
C PHE A 501 11.73 2.23 13.38
N THR A 502 11.31 3.47 13.66
CA THR A 502 10.33 3.81 14.71
C THR A 502 9.02 4.33 14.13
N SER A 503 7.89 3.66 14.41
CA SER A 503 6.57 4.08 13.91
C SER A 503 5.37 3.47 14.67
N VAL A 504 4.29 4.21 14.88
CA VAL A 504 3.28 3.92 15.93
C VAL A 504 2.17 2.96 15.52
N TRP A 505 1.56 3.12 14.33
CA TRP A 505 0.44 2.29 13.86
C TRP A 505 0.51 2.03 12.35
N TYR A 506 0.20 0.79 11.95
CA TYR A 506 0.27 0.30 10.57
C TYR A 506 1.59 0.62 9.83
N PRO A 507 2.78 0.38 10.40
CA PRO A 507 4.04 0.71 9.74
C PRO A 507 4.60 -0.43 8.86
N GLN A 508 5.81 -0.23 8.36
CA GLN A 508 6.77 -1.28 7.99
C GLN A 508 6.20 -2.33 7.03
N GLY A 509 5.84 -1.89 5.83
CA GLY A 509 5.31 -2.76 4.78
C GLY A 509 3.84 -3.13 4.94
N SER A 510 3.09 -2.44 5.82
CA SER A 510 1.66 -2.69 6.03
C SER A 510 0.80 -2.32 4.81
N GLY A 511 0.02 -3.27 4.30
CA GLY A 511 -1.02 -3.02 3.29
C GLY A 511 -2.41 -2.90 3.92
N ILE A 512 -3.22 -1.91 3.53
CA ILE A 512 -4.50 -1.59 4.17
C ILE A 512 -5.62 -1.35 3.13
N HIS A 513 -6.70 -2.12 3.22
CA HIS A 513 -7.88 -2.05 2.36
C HIS A 513 -7.56 -2.13 0.87
N LEU A 514 -7.34 -3.34 0.32
CA LEU A 514 -7.11 -3.54 -1.12
C LEU A 514 -5.89 -2.78 -1.67
N SER A 515 -4.78 -2.70 -0.92
CA SER A 515 -3.51 -2.10 -1.34
C SER A 515 -2.33 -3.07 -1.13
N ALA A 516 -1.12 -2.71 -1.56
CA ALA A 516 0.10 -3.47 -1.32
C ALA A 516 1.15 -2.61 -0.59
N GLY A 517 1.65 -3.08 0.56
CA GLY A 517 2.78 -2.46 1.29
C GLY A 517 4.01 -3.36 1.22
N ALA A 518 5.20 -2.76 1.27
CA ALA A 518 6.48 -3.45 1.26
C ALA A 518 7.57 -2.71 2.06
N VAL A 519 8.30 -3.45 2.88
CA VAL A 519 9.68 -3.12 3.26
C VAL A 519 10.60 -4.23 2.75
N VAL A 520 11.74 -3.83 2.20
CA VAL A 520 12.89 -4.72 2.00
C VAL A 520 14.07 -4.02 2.66
N ASN A 521 14.71 -4.68 3.61
CA ASN A 521 16.06 -4.37 4.04
C ASN A 521 17.02 -5.42 3.47
N ARG A 522 18.28 -5.02 3.31
CA ARG A 522 19.39 -5.89 2.87
C ARG A 522 20.56 -5.92 3.87
N GLY A 523 20.40 -5.23 5.00
CA GLY A 523 20.72 -5.78 6.32
C GLY A 523 21.98 -5.23 6.95
N GLY A 524 21.83 -4.91 8.23
CA GLY A 524 22.80 -4.41 9.19
C GLY A 524 22.67 -5.18 10.50
N ASN A 525 22.44 -4.47 11.61
CA ASN A 525 21.99 -5.01 12.89
C ASN A 525 20.88 -4.06 13.39
N ASP A 526 19.63 -4.38 13.05
CA ASP A 526 18.59 -3.40 12.79
C ASP A 526 17.44 -3.43 13.82
N ILE A 527 16.83 -2.27 14.08
CA ILE A 527 15.95 -2.03 15.23
C ILE A 527 14.57 -1.54 14.77
N TYR A 528 13.62 -2.46 14.72
CA TYR A 528 12.24 -2.23 14.29
C TYR A 528 11.28 -2.10 15.48
N VAL A 529 10.92 -0.86 15.85
CA VAL A 529 10.06 -0.59 17.02
C VAL A 529 8.71 -0.02 16.60
N SER A 530 7.64 -0.75 16.90
CA SER A 530 6.27 -0.30 16.74
C SER A 530 5.36 -0.54 17.96
N PRO A 531 4.94 0.54 18.65
CA PRO A 531 4.02 0.46 19.77
C PRO A 531 2.62 -0.15 19.53
N GLN A 532 2.10 -0.22 18.30
CA GLN A 532 0.78 -0.80 18.01
C GLN A 532 0.74 -1.42 16.60
N GLY A 533 0.16 -2.62 16.47
CA GLY A 533 0.00 -3.25 15.15
C GLY A 533 -1.39 -3.05 14.52
N PRO A 534 -1.62 -3.51 13.27
CA PRO A 534 -0.75 -4.39 12.48
C PRO A 534 0.64 -3.82 12.19
N GLY A 535 1.68 -4.65 12.22
CA GLY A 535 3.08 -4.26 12.10
C GLY A 535 3.78 -4.82 10.86
N GLN A 536 5.07 -5.13 11.01
CA GLN A 536 6.00 -5.60 9.97
C GLN A 536 5.34 -6.60 9.00
N GLY A 537 5.23 -6.21 7.72
CA GLY A 537 4.71 -7.05 6.64
C GLY A 537 3.23 -7.45 6.76
N SER A 538 2.43 -6.74 7.56
CA SER A 538 1.05 -7.10 7.85
C SER A 538 0.03 -6.59 6.83
N ALA A 539 -1.16 -7.19 6.82
CA ALA A 539 -2.13 -6.96 5.77
C ALA A 539 -3.58 -6.97 6.30
N HIS A 540 -4.31 -5.87 6.13
CA HIS A 540 -5.70 -5.70 6.56
C HIS A 540 -6.68 -5.45 5.40
N ASP A 541 -7.79 -6.20 5.35
CA ASP A 541 -8.93 -6.05 4.43
C ASP A 541 -8.56 -6.19 2.94
N TYR A 542 -8.21 -7.42 2.53
CA TYR A 542 -7.93 -7.82 1.14
C TYR A 542 -6.65 -7.21 0.54
N SER A 543 -5.75 -6.73 1.38
CA SER A 543 -4.47 -6.16 0.97
C SER A 543 -3.34 -7.20 0.87
N VAL A 544 -2.14 -6.72 0.58
CA VAL A 544 -0.86 -7.42 0.60
C VAL A 544 0.07 -6.67 1.54
N GLY A 545 0.70 -7.37 2.47
CA GLY A 545 1.82 -6.88 3.28
C GLY A 545 3.05 -7.72 3.02
N PHE A 546 4.19 -7.06 2.87
CA PHE A 546 5.48 -7.71 2.65
C PHE A 546 6.56 -7.05 3.50
N PHE A 547 7.37 -7.87 4.15
CA PHE A 547 8.58 -7.48 4.86
C PHE A 547 9.63 -8.55 4.61
N SER A 548 10.85 -8.13 4.27
CA SER A 548 12.01 -9.01 4.31
C SER A 548 13.23 -8.27 4.81
N ASP A 549 13.95 -8.87 5.75
CA ASP A 549 15.36 -8.56 5.99
C ASP A 549 16.26 -9.52 5.20
N PHE A 550 17.59 -9.34 5.25
CA PHE A 550 18.59 -10.25 4.69
C PHE A 550 19.61 -10.75 5.73
N ARG A 551 20.03 -9.93 6.69
CA ARG A 551 21.12 -10.27 7.61
C ARG A 551 21.14 -9.27 8.77
N GLY A 552 21.33 -9.77 9.99
CA GLY A 552 21.61 -8.95 11.17
C GLY A 552 21.39 -9.71 12.46
N ASP A 553 21.91 -9.21 13.59
CA ASP A 553 21.45 -9.65 14.92
C ASP A 553 20.29 -8.72 15.34
N ASP A 554 19.07 -8.97 14.83
CA ASP A 554 18.02 -7.96 14.68
C ASP A 554 17.01 -7.87 15.85
N ILE A 555 16.34 -6.72 15.99
CA ILE A 555 15.42 -6.43 17.09
C ILE A 555 14.03 -6.02 16.59
N TYR A 556 13.07 -6.94 16.69
CA TYR A 556 11.68 -6.76 16.28
C TYR A 556 10.75 -6.54 17.48
N VAL A 557 10.32 -5.30 17.72
CA VAL A 557 9.39 -4.94 18.82
C VAL A 557 8.02 -4.52 18.28
N ILE A 558 6.99 -5.36 18.49
CA ILE A 558 5.63 -5.09 17.98
C ILE A 558 4.52 -5.63 18.91
N ASP A 559 3.45 -4.87 19.08
CA ASP A 559 2.30 -5.22 19.95
C ASP A 559 1.04 -5.68 19.19
N GLY A 560 1.10 -5.81 17.86
CA GLY A 560 -0.04 -6.27 17.04
C GLY A 560 0.33 -7.03 15.76
N GLY A 561 1.50 -7.67 15.75
CA GLY A 561 1.88 -8.74 14.83
C GLY A 561 2.79 -8.37 13.65
N ASN A 562 3.90 -9.12 13.52
CA ASN A 562 4.57 -9.39 12.25
C ASN A 562 3.72 -10.37 11.43
N ALA A 563 3.66 -10.14 10.11
CA ALA A 563 2.86 -10.90 9.15
C ALA A 563 1.39 -11.14 9.59
N ALA A 564 0.76 -10.18 10.27
CA ALA A 564 -0.65 -10.30 10.67
C ALA A 564 -1.56 -10.15 9.46
N SER A 565 -2.13 -11.25 8.97
CA SER A 565 -3.09 -11.24 7.86
C SER A 565 -4.51 -11.15 8.38
N LEU A 566 -5.01 -9.93 8.53
CA LEU A 566 -6.35 -9.62 9.00
C LEU A 566 -7.34 -9.45 7.84
N THR A 567 -8.56 -9.96 8.06
CA THR A 567 -9.75 -9.80 7.21
C THR A 567 -9.54 -10.14 5.72
N ASN A 568 -8.91 -11.30 5.48
CA ASN A 568 -8.74 -11.99 4.17
C ASN A 568 -7.67 -11.38 3.26
N SER A 569 -6.49 -11.17 3.81
CA SER A 569 -5.35 -10.56 3.14
C SER A 569 -4.26 -11.61 2.85
N PHE A 570 -3.11 -11.16 2.35
CA PHE A 570 -1.88 -11.93 2.30
C PHE A 570 -0.78 -11.16 3.02
N ALA A 571 -0.12 -11.79 4.00
CA ALA A 571 0.99 -11.21 4.75
C ALA A 571 2.21 -12.14 4.70
N LEU A 572 3.39 -11.58 4.44
CA LEU A 572 4.66 -12.30 4.39
C LEU A 572 5.74 -11.49 5.12
N PHE A 573 6.32 -12.10 6.16
CA PHE A 573 7.51 -11.63 6.87
C PHE A 573 8.61 -12.69 6.67
N VAL A 574 9.82 -12.26 6.33
CA VAL A 574 10.98 -13.12 6.11
C VAL A 574 12.22 -12.50 6.75
N ASP A 575 12.69 -13.10 7.83
CA ASP A 575 14.11 -12.99 8.21
C ASP A 575 14.93 -14.08 7.48
N ARG A 576 16.26 -13.89 7.42
CA ARG A 576 17.19 -14.75 6.69
C ARG A 576 18.43 -15.20 7.49
N ASN A 577 19.19 -14.31 8.12
CA ASN A 577 20.44 -14.70 8.79
C ASN A 577 20.71 -13.85 10.05
N GLY A 578 20.53 -14.42 11.24
CA GLY A 578 20.63 -13.63 12.47
C GLY A 578 20.74 -14.38 13.80
N ASN A 579 20.33 -13.70 14.88
CA ASN A 579 20.16 -14.23 16.25
C ASN A 579 19.12 -13.37 16.98
N ASP A 580 17.86 -13.46 16.56
CA ASP A 580 16.99 -12.28 16.54
C ASP A 580 16.06 -12.17 17.75
N LEU A 581 15.70 -10.93 18.10
CA LEU A 581 14.87 -10.61 19.25
C LEU A 581 13.42 -10.28 18.85
N TYR A 582 12.56 -11.30 18.90
CA TYR A 582 11.13 -11.21 18.65
C TYR A 582 10.35 -10.81 19.91
N ALA A 583 10.22 -9.49 20.10
CA ALA A 583 9.67 -8.85 21.29
C ALA A 583 8.23 -8.33 21.10
N LYS A 584 7.37 -8.58 22.10
CA LYS A 584 6.10 -7.87 22.31
C LYS A 584 6.00 -7.41 23.77
N ARG A 585 5.34 -6.28 24.02
CA ARG A 585 5.15 -5.75 25.38
C ARG A 585 3.92 -6.38 26.04
N ARG A 586 2.86 -6.59 25.27
CA ARG A 586 1.59 -7.19 25.70
C ARG A 586 1.55 -8.68 25.40
N LEU A 587 1.68 -9.53 26.42
CA LEU A 587 1.63 -10.99 26.25
C LEU A 587 0.34 -11.49 25.58
N THR A 588 -0.78 -10.78 25.72
CA THR A 588 -2.07 -11.13 25.10
C THR A 588 -2.19 -10.79 23.61
N SER A 589 -1.23 -10.09 23.00
CA SER A 589 -1.28 -9.80 21.56
C SER A 589 -0.85 -11.00 20.71
N ALA A 590 -1.55 -11.19 19.58
CA ALA A 590 -1.25 -12.22 18.61
C ALA A 590 -0.23 -11.68 17.60
N ASN A 591 0.85 -12.44 17.40
CA ASN A 591 1.99 -12.08 16.57
C ASN A 591 2.47 -13.35 15.82
N TRP A 592 3.60 -13.25 15.12
CA TRP A 592 4.30 -14.40 14.52
C TRP A 592 3.44 -15.16 13.47
N GLY A 593 2.89 -14.43 12.49
CA GLY A 593 2.19 -15.00 11.34
C GLY A 593 0.73 -15.43 11.60
N GLU A 594 -0.07 -14.61 12.27
CA GLU A 594 -1.49 -14.89 12.50
C GLU A 594 -2.37 -14.59 11.27
N ALA A 595 -3.19 -15.57 10.84
CA ALA A 595 -4.19 -15.40 9.80
C ALA A 595 -5.63 -15.35 10.35
N ARG A 596 -6.23 -14.15 10.44
CA ARG A 596 -7.65 -13.96 10.81
C ARG A 596 -8.50 -13.64 9.59
N GLY A 597 -9.13 -14.63 8.97
CA GLY A 597 -10.14 -14.40 7.94
C GLY A 597 -11.43 -13.79 8.50
N ALA A 598 -12.27 -13.26 7.60
CA ALA A 598 -13.57 -12.70 7.93
C ALA A 598 -14.52 -12.86 6.73
N ARG A 599 -15.84 -12.72 6.89
CA ARG A 599 -16.82 -12.76 5.78
C ARG A 599 -16.91 -14.10 4.99
N GLY A 600 -15.96 -15.04 5.16
CA GLY A 600 -16.00 -16.41 4.62
C GLY A 600 -14.82 -16.83 3.72
N THR A 601 -13.87 -15.93 3.47
CA THR A 601 -12.85 -16.03 2.41
C THR A 601 -11.52 -16.65 2.90
N GLY A 602 -11.12 -16.38 4.15
CA GLY A 602 -9.86 -16.85 4.75
C GLY A 602 -8.67 -15.92 4.51
N SER A 603 -7.72 -15.91 5.43
CA SER A 603 -6.46 -15.15 5.40
C SER A 603 -5.24 -16.07 5.21
N ILE A 604 -4.14 -15.56 4.62
CA ILE A 604 -2.85 -16.25 4.55
C ILE A 604 -1.79 -15.39 5.22
N ALA A 605 -1.11 -15.94 6.22
CA ALA A 605 0.02 -15.31 6.91
C ALA A 605 1.22 -16.27 6.88
N LEU A 606 2.38 -15.76 6.50
CA LEU A 606 3.64 -16.49 6.49
C LEU A 606 4.66 -15.70 7.31
N PHE A 607 5.18 -16.32 8.36
CA PHE A 607 6.28 -15.81 9.15
C PHE A 607 7.45 -16.78 8.99
N LEU A 608 8.52 -16.33 8.34
CA LEU A 608 9.70 -17.14 8.07
C LEU A 608 10.91 -16.50 8.76
N ASP A 609 11.66 -17.37 9.42
CA ASP A 609 12.98 -17.20 9.99
C ASP A 609 13.83 -18.39 9.47
N MET A 610 15.12 -18.19 9.17
CA MET A 610 15.91 -19.15 8.39
C MET A 610 17.25 -19.61 8.96
N GLU A 611 17.97 -18.81 9.74
CA GLU A 611 19.25 -19.17 10.36
C GLU A 611 19.48 -18.35 11.64
N GLY A 612 19.29 -18.94 12.84
CA GLY A 612 19.58 -18.24 14.11
C GLY A 612 19.52 -19.05 15.42
N ASP A 613 19.74 -18.39 16.56
CA ASP A 613 19.50 -18.92 17.91
C ASP A 613 18.58 -18.02 18.76
N ASP A 614 17.38 -17.82 18.24
CA ASP A 614 16.57 -16.61 18.37
C ASP A 614 15.74 -16.56 19.66
N HIS A 615 15.40 -15.35 20.10
CA HIS A 615 14.67 -15.11 21.35
C HIS A 615 13.26 -14.57 21.13
N TYR A 616 12.27 -15.39 21.48
CA TYR A 616 10.86 -15.00 21.45
C TYR A 616 10.38 -14.67 22.86
N SER A 617 9.90 -13.44 23.03
CA SER A 617 9.33 -12.92 24.29
C SER A 617 8.10 -13.70 24.84
N ASP A 618 7.55 -14.63 24.05
CA ASP A 618 6.46 -15.55 24.40
C ASP A 618 6.57 -16.86 23.59
N GLU A 619 7.02 -17.93 24.25
CA GLU A 619 7.18 -19.28 23.70
C GLU A 619 5.87 -20.11 23.61
N THR A 620 4.68 -19.56 23.86
CA THR A 620 3.43 -20.36 23.93
C THR A 620 2.99 -21.01 22.61
N LEU A 621 3.50 -20.55 21.46
CA LEU A 621 3.19 -21.09 20.13
C LEU A 621 4.37 -21.02 19.17
N ALA A 622 4.99 -19.84 19.06
CA ALA A 622 6.22 -19.62 18.31
C ALA A 622 7.45 -20.04 19.14
N GLY A 623 8.63 -19.85 18.57
CA GLY A 623 9.91 -20.07 19.24
C GLY A 623 10.96 -20.72 18.34
N ASN A 624 12.20 -20.42 18.65
CA ASN A 624 13.41 -21.02 18.10
C ASN A 624 13.29 -22.53 17.86
N ASN A 625 13.66 -22.93 16.65
CA ASN A 625 13.60 -24.24 16.01
C ASN A 625 12.20 -24.85 15.80
N ARG A 626 11.12 -24.05 15.85
CA ARG A 626 9.74 -24.57 15.75
C ARG A 626 9.08 -24.31 14.39
N ARG A 627 7.95 -24.99 14.21
CA ARG A 627 6.99 -24.76 13.11
C ARG A 627 5.59 -24.76 13.70
N TRP A 628 4.84 -23.68 13.50
CA TRP A 628 3.53 -23.49 14.13
C TRP A 628 2.45 -23.09 13.12
N PHE A 629 1.20 -23.21 13.55
CA PHE A 629 0.02 -22.79 12.81
C PHE A 629 -0.76 -21.76 13.63
N SER A 630 -1.20 -20.67 13.00
CA SER A 630 -1.95 -19.60 13.66
C SER A 630 -3.18 -19.18 12.85
N GLY A 631 -4.36 -19.17 13.46
CA GLY A 631 -5.62 -18.85 12.79
C GLY A 631 -6.00 -19.80 11.64
N ASP A 632 -6.56 -19.25 10.55
CA ASP A 632 -7.15 -20.01 9.43
C ASP A 632 -6.11 -20.77 8.60
N ILE A 633 -5.06 -20.04 8.16
CA ILE A 633 -4.00 -20.50 7.27
C ILE A 633 -2.67 -19.79 7.56
N GLY A 634 -2.46 -19.34 8.79
CA GLY A 634 -1.17 -18.79 9.22
C GLY A 634 -0.18 -19.92 9.49
N PHE A 635 1.04 -19.78 9.01
CA PHE A 635 2.13 -20.73 9.24
C PHE A 635 3.42 -19.98 9.56
N GLY A 636 4.03 -20.34 10.68
CA GLY A 636 5.34 -19.84 11.09
C GLY A 636 6.39 -20.93 11.07
N MET A 637 7.62 -20.58 10.70
CA MET A 637 8.77 -21.49 10.65
C MET A 637 10.06 -20.75 10.97
N ASP A 638 10.93 -21.47 11.68
CA ASP A 638 12.19 -21.03 12.27
C ASP A 638 13.18 -22.22 12.23
N ILE A 639 14.50 -21.96 12.06
CA ILE A 639 15.49 -22.96 11.62
C ILE A 639 16.89 -22.74 12.25
N ALA A 640 17.47 -23.81 12.82
CA ALA A 640 18.74 -23.79 13.57
C ALA A 640 19.98 -23.13 12.94
N GLY A 641 20.50 -22.12 13.67
CA GLY A 641 21.92 -21.74 13.76
C GLY A 641 22.68 -22.43 14.92
N GLU A 642 23.87 -21.91 15.26
CA GLU A 642 24.69 -22.37 16.41
C GLU A 642 24.70 -21.35 17.57
N LYS A 643 24.72 -21.85 18.82
CA LYS A 643 24.21 -21.13 20.01
C LYS A 643 25.16 -20.13 20.71
N PHE A 644 24.59 -19.04 21.26
CA PHE A 644 25.24 -18.17 22.26
C PHE A 644 24.25 -17.66 23.37
N PRO A 645 24.67 -17.27 24.60
CA PRO A 645 23.74 -17.04 25.74
C PRO A 645 23.29 -15.59 26.05
N ASP A 646 22.05 -15.44 26.56
CA ASP A 646 21.28 -14.20 26.83
C ASP A 646 21.65 -13.40 28.11
N PRO A 647 21.32 -12.07 28.14
CA PRO A 647 21.18 -11.32 29.40
C PRO A 647 19.96 -10.35 29.57
N VAL A 648 18.77 -10.86 29.95
CA VAL A 648 17.91 -10.40 31.07
C VAL A 648 16.87 -9.23 30.92
N ARG A 649 15.70 -9.41 31.59
CA ARG A 649 14.46 -8.57 31.77
C ARG A 649 14.58 -7.51 32.93
N GLU A 650 13.65 -6.60 33.32
CA GLU A 650 12.15 -6.58 33.42
C GLU A 650 11.58 -5.16 33.84
N LEU A 651 10.23 -5.00 33.91
CA LEU A 651 9.32 -3.91 34.44
C LEU A 651 8.63 -2.95 33.41
N ALA A 652 7.43 -2.37 33.61
CA ALA A 652 6.16 -2.72 34.32
C ALA A 652 5.03 -1.66 34.02
N GLU A 653 3.73 -2.02 34.10
CA GLU A 653 2.54 -1.13 33.92
C GLU A 653 2.04 -0.50 35.27
N GLU A 654 0.91 0.22 35.48
CA GLU A 654 -0.48 0.29 34.95
C GLU A 654 -1.21 1.58 35.49
N ILE A 655 -2.25 2.14 34.82
CA ILE A 655 -3.45 2.88 35.37
C ILE A 655 -4.34 3.51 34.25
N ALA A 656 -5.67 3.66 34.44
CA ALA A 656 -6.66 4.16 33.45
C ALA A 656 -7.89 4.94 34.06
N GLU A 657 -8.76 5.49 33.18
CA GLU A 657 -10.17 5.97 33.40
C GLU A 657 -10.39 7.20 34.34
N GLU A 658 -11.52 7.95 34.38
CA GLU A 658 -12.54 8.52 33.43
C GLU A 658 -13.35 9.62 34.23
N GLU A 659 -14.26 10.50 33.78
CA GLU A 659 -15.02 10.86 32.54
C GLU A 659 -15.38 12.39 32.61
N ASP A 660 -16.04 13.03 31.62
CA ASP A 660 -16.67 14.38 31.77
C ASP A 660 -17.88 14.63 30.81
N GLU A 661 -19.02 15.12 31.32
CA GLU A 661 -20.31 15.41 30.62
C GLU A 661 -20.56 16.93 30.42
N ASP A 662 -21.45 17.47 29.57
CA ASP A 662 -22.15 17.09 28.31
C ASP A 662 -22.79 18.39 27.73
N SER A 663 -23.15 18.46 26.44
CA SER A 663 -24.05 19.52 25.92
C SER A 663 -24.79 19.22 24.59
N VAL A 664 -26.04 19.68 24.53
CA VAL A 664 -27.10 19.27 23.56
C VAL A 664 -26.92 19.83 22.13
N ARG A 665 -27.39 19.08 21.11
CA ARG A 665 -27.37 19.42 19.66
C ARG A 665 -28.72 19.16 18.97
N THR A 666 -28.85 19.53 17.68
CA THR A 666 -30.12 19.60 16.91
C THR A 666 -30.35 18.46 15.90
N ILE A 667 -31.54 18.39 15.30
CA ILE A 667 -32.03 17.26 14.47
C ILE A 667 -31.20 16.97 13.21
N GLU A 668 -30.70 17.97 12.49
CA GLU A 668 -29.80 17.72 11.35
C GLU A 668 -28.48 17.06 11.79
N LYS A 669 -28.08 17.31 13.05
CA LYS A 669 -26.93 16.64 13.67
C LYS A 669 -27.21 15.18 13.95
N ILE A 670 -28.43 14.82 14.35
CA ILE A 670 -28.80 13.45 14.76
C ILE A 670 -28.64 12.45 13.61
N PHE A 671 -29.03 12.81 12.37
CA PHE A 671 -28.82 11.92 11.21
C PHE A 671 -27.33 11.76 10.83
N ALA A 672 -26.51 12.79 11.06
CA ALA A 672 -25.06 12.73 10.86
C ALA A 672 -24.37 11.91 11.96
N ASP A 673 -24.69 12.18 13.24
CA ASP A 673 -24.14 11.49 14.41
C ASP A 673 -24.53 9.98 14.40
N ALA A 674 -25.77 9.63 14.00
CA ALA A 674 -26.20 8.24 13.78
C ALA A 674 -25.48 7.52 12.62
N SER A 675 -24.83 8.28 11.73
CA SER A 675 -24.06 7.76 10.59
C SER A 675 -22.54 7.75 10.84
N MET A 676 -22.08 8.04 12.07
CA MET A 676 -20.65 8.03 12.41
C MET A 676 -20.04 6.63 12.50
N TRP A 677 -18.72 6.56 12.34
CA TRP A 677 -17.94 5.33 12.56
C TRP A 677 -17.93 4.99 14.06
N SER A 678 -18.62 3.90 14.41
CA SER A 678 -18.96 3.55 15.79
C SER A 678 -17.81 2.85 16.54
N VAL A 679 -16.76 3.60 16.87
CA VAL A 679 -15.55 3.12 17.60
C VAL A 679 -15.28 3.97 18.84
N GLY A 680 -14.74 3.36 19.89
CA GLY A 680 -14.51 4.03 21.19
C GLY A 680 -15.77 4.68 21.75
N SER A 681 -15.60 5.82 22.43
CA SER A 681 -16.68 6.63 23.02
C SER A 681 -17.68 7.21 22.00
N ALA A 682 -17.38 7.19 20.70
CA ALA A 682 -18.34 7.57 19.66
C ALA A 682 -19.47 6.54 19.47
N LYS A 683 -19.30 5.30 19.96
CA LYS A 683 -20.27 4.21 19.81
C LYS A 683 -21.63 4.52 20.44
N ASP A 684 -21.66 4.83 21.74
CA ASP A 684 -22.91 5.03 22.47
C ASP A 684 -23.66 6.28 22.01
N LYS A 685 -22.93 7.25 21.44
CA LYS A 685 -23.50 8.43 20.77
C LYS A 685 -24.18 8.09 19.44
N ALA A 686 -23.54 7.27 18.61
CA ALA A 686 -24.12 6.80 17.36
C ALA A 686 -25.33 5.87 17.60
N ASP A 687 -25.29 5.05 18.65
CA ASP A 687 -26.41 4.16 19.03
C ASP A 687 -27.60 4.94 19.64
N LYS A 688 -27.37 5.96 20.48
CA LYS A 688 -28.44 6.88 20.95
C LYS A 688 -29.14 7.58 19.78
N ALA A 689 -28.36 8.18 18.87
CA ALA A 689 -28.89 8.88 17.69
C ALA A 689 -29.61 7.93 16.69
N PHE A 690 -29.27 6.63 16.71
CA PHE A 690 -29.95 5.63 15.88
C PHE A 690 -31.34 5.28 16.41
N GLU A 691 -31.57 5.15 17.72
CA GLU A 691 -32.93 4.88 18.23
C GLU A 691 -33.87 6.09 18.02
N GLU A 692 -33.37 7.34 18.09
CA GLU A 692 -34.16 8.54 17.74
C GLU A 692 -34.65 8.55 16.28
N LEU A 693 -33.88 7.95 15.35
CA LEU A 693 -34.30 7.74 13.95
C LEU A 693 -35.42 6.69 13.84
N VAL A 694 -35.40 5.66 14.70
CA VAL A 694 -36.42 4.60 14.75
C VAL A 694 -37.75 5.12 15.28
N ASP A 695 -37.74 6.01 16.29
CA ASP A 695 -38.94 6.66 16.82
C ASP A 695 -39.67 7.54 15.77
N SER A 696 -38.99 7.92 14.68
CA SER A 696 -39.54 8.71 13.57
C SER A 696 -39.81 7.91 12.28
N ALA A 697 -40.03 6.59 12.41
CA ALA A 697 -40.00 5.62 11.31
C ALA A 697 -40.72 6.01 10.01
N GLU A 698 -42.00 6.42 10.04
CA GLU A 698 -42.78 6.72 8.82
C GLU A 698 -42.16 7.83 7.96
N SER A 699 -41.63 8.88 8.60
CA SER A 699 -40.95 9.99 7.92
C SER A 699 -39.58 9.57 7.38
N ALA A 700 -38.84 8.77 8.14
CA ALA A 700 -37.52 8.27 7.76
C ALA A 700 -37.60 7.31 6.55
N VAL A 701 -38.58 6.39 6.54
CA VAL A 701 -38.85 5.48 5.41
C VAL A 701 -39.03 6.27 4.11
N LYS A 702 -39.86 7.32 4.14
CA LYS A 702 -40.11 8.15 2.95
C LYS A 702 -38.81 8.77 2.42
N TYR A 703 -38.03 9.43 3.29
CA TYR A 703 -36.77 10.05 2.91
C TYR A 703 -35.77 9.04 2.31
N ILE A 704 -35.64 7.87 2.93
CA ILE A 704 -34.75 6.79 2.46
C ILE A 704 -35.18 6.30 1.07
N CYS A 705 -36.46 5.98 0.89
CA CYS A 705 -37.02 5.42 -0.35
C CYS A 705 -37.01 6.40 -1.54
N GLU A 706 -37.15 7.70 -1.27
CA GLU A 706 -37.13 8.76 -2.29
C GLU A 706 -35.71 9.25 -2.63
N THR A 707 -34.73 9.17 -1.70
CA THR A 707 -33.43 9.86 -1.88
C THR A 707 -32.15 9.10 -1.53
N GLN A 708 -32.21 7.96 -0.83
CA GLN A 708 -30.99 7.30 -0.29
C GLN A 708 -30.74 5.87 -0.80
N LEU A 709 -31.69 5.24 -1.51
CA LEU A 709 -31.53 3.84 -1.97
C LEU A 709 -30.41 3.62 -3.00
N ASP A 710 -29.84 4.66 -3.60
CA ASP A 710 -28.70 4.60 -4.53
C ASP A 710 -27.43 5.30 -3.99
N THR A 711 -27.38 5.56 -2.68
CA THR A 711 -26.23 6.21 -2.03
C THR A 711 -24.91 5.44 -2.24
N LYS A 712 -23.83 6.18 -2.52
CA LYS A 712 -22.44 5.65 -2.52
C LYS A 712 -21.90 5.42 -1.10
N SER A 713 -22.48 6.05 -0.08
CA SER A 713 -21.91 6.07 1.27
C SER A 713 -22.17 4.76 2.02
N SER A 714 -21.11 3.99 2.29
CA SER A 714 -21.15 2.76 3.07
C SER A 714 -21.72 2.96 4.48
N LEU A 715 -21.46 4.12 5.09
CA LEU A 715 -22.02 4.51 6.39
C LEU A 715 -23.54 4.69 6.30
N ARG A 716 -24.05 5.42 5.30
CA ARG A 716 -25.50 5.55 5.07
C ARG A 716 -26.14 4.19 4.76
N THR A 717 -25.50 3.35 3.96
CA THR A 717 -25.97 1.98 3.68
C THR A 717 -26.08 1.15 4.97
N ARG A 718 -25.12 1.25 5.90
CA ARG A 718 -25.18 0.60 7.22
C ARG A 718 -26.32 1.15 8.09
N THR A 719 -26.58 2.46 8.06
CA THR A 719 -27.71 3.07 8.77
C THR A 719 -29.05 2.59 8.20
N ILE A 720 -29.20 2.55 6.87
CA ILE A 720 -30.39 2.04 6.17
C ILE A 720 -30.58 0.54 6.45
N GLU A 721 -29.49 -0.24 6.53
CA GLU A 721 -29.55 -1.66 6.88
C GLU A 721 -30.07 -1.88 8.30
N ARG A 722 -29.47 -1.23 9.30
CA ARG A 722 -29.93 -1.29 10.71
C ARG A 722 -31.41 -0.88 10.82
N PHE A 723 -31.80 0.20 10.14
CA PHE A 723 -33.16 0.71 10.11
C PHE A 723 -34.13 -0.28 9.43
N SER A 724 -33.76 -0.85 8.28
CA SER A 724 -34.59 -1.82 7.54
C SER A 724 -34.83 -3.11 8.34
N LYS A 725 -33.83 -3.57 9.10
CA LYS A 725 -33.97 -4.69 10.05
C LYS A 725 -34.90 -4.36 11.22
N ARG A 726 -35.06 -3.08 11.58
CA ARG A 726 -35.85 -2.60 12.72
C ARG A 726 -37.32 -2.32 12.37
N VAL A 727 -37.59 -1.82 11.16
CA VAL A 727 -38.95 -1.51 10.65
C VAL A 727 -39.23 -2.13 9.26
N PRO A 728 -39.08 -3.46 9.09
CA PRO A 728 -39.11 -4.12 7.78
C PRO A 728 -40.42 -3.92 7.02
N GLU A 729 -41.57 -3.95 7.70
CA GLU A 729 -42.89 -3.85 7.08
C GLU A 729 -43.16 -2.48 6.41
N LEU A 730 -42.47 -1.42 6.83
CA LEU A 730 -42.55 -0.11 6.17
C LEU A 730 -41.57 0.00 4.99
N MET A 731 -40.42 -0.67 5.06
CA MET A 731 -39.41 -0.64 3.99
C MET A 731 -39.76 -1.57 2.82
N LYS A 732 -40.31 -2.76 3.10
CA LYS A 732 -40.63 -3.80 2.10
C LYS A 732 -41.27 -3.26 0.80
N PRO A 733 -42.39 -2.50 0.84
CA PRO A 733 -43.07 -2.10 -0.41
C PRO A 733 -42.17 -1.30 -1.36
N CYS A 734 -41.38 -0.36 -0.81
CA CYS A 734 -40.50 0.48 -1.61
C CYS A 734 -39.26 -0.29 -2.12
N LEU A 735 -38.83 -1.33 -1.42
CA LEU A 735 -37.79 -2.26 -1.89
C LEU A 735 -38.30 -3.12 -3.06
N TYR A 736 -39.55 -3.60 -3.02
CA TYR A 736 -40.17 -4.31 -4.14
C TYR A 736 -40.34 -3.40 -5.38
N ASP A 737 -40.76 -2.15 -5.21
CA ASP A 737 -40.78 -1.17 -6.31
C ASP A 737 -39.36 -0.95 -6.90
N ALA A 738 -38.35 -0.84 -6.04
CA ALA A 738 -36.96 -0.65 -6.44
C ALA A 738 -36.33 -1.86 -7.14
N LEU A 739 -36.80 -3.10 -6.91
CA LEU A 739 -36.41 -4.27 -7.71
C LEU A 739 -36.77 -4.10 -9.20
N HIS A 740 -37.85 -3.38 -9.49
CA HIS A 740 -38.35 -3.17 -10.85
C HIS A 740 -37.85 -1.87 -11.49
N ASP A 741 -36.98 -1.11 -10.83
CA ASP A 741 -36.33 0.06 -11.41
C ASP A 741 -35.37 -0.37 -12.53
N ASN A 742 -35.77 -0.09 -13.77
CA ASN A 742 -35.01 -0.39 -14.97
C ASN A 742 -34.10 0.76 -15.41
N LYS A 743 -34.14 1.90 -14.72
CA LYS A 743 -33.27 3.06 -15.01
C LYS A 743 -32.11 3.12 -14.01
N ASN A 744 -32.39 2.99 -12.72
CA ASN A 744 -31.37 3.10 -11.67
C ASN A 744 -30.87 1.72 -11.22
N ILE A 745 -29.72 1.33 -11.78
CA ILE A 745 -29.10 0.02 -11.51
C ILE A 745 -28.56 -0.07 -10.07
N ARG A 746 -28.08 1.03 -9.46
CA ARG A 746 -27.62 1.06 -8.06
C ARG A 746 -28.80 0.82 -7.12
N ARG A 747 -29.90 1.58 -7.27
CA ARG A 747 -31.14 1.45 -6.49
C ARG A 747 -31.68 0.01 -6.46
N ARG A 748 -31.68 -0.65 -7.62
CA ARG A 748 -32.06 -2.07 -7.75
C ARG A 748 -31.08 -3.03 -7.08
N GLY A 749 -29.78 -2.75 -7.11
CA GLY A 749 -28.77 -3.49 -6.36
C GLY A 749 -28.98 -3.39 -4.85
N SER A 750 -29.26 -2.19 -4.35
CA SER A 750 -29.59 -1.94 -2.95
C SER A 750 -30.89 -2.63 -2.52
N ALA A 751 -31.91 -2.67 -3.38
CA ALA A 751 -33.14 -3.42 -3.12
C ALA A 751 -32.88 -4.92 -2.91
N ILE A 752 -32.05 -5.52 -3.76
CA ILE A 752 -31.60 -6.92 -3.60
C ILE A 752 -30.83 -7.09 -2.28
N TYR A 753 -29.94 -6.15 -1.93
CA TYR A 753 -29.17 -6.18 -0.68
C TYR A 753 -30.09 -6.11 0.56
N PHE A 754 -30.96 -5.11 0.65
CA PHE A 754 -31.80 -4.87 1.84
C PHE A 754 -32.87 -5.94 2.05
N LEU A 755 -33.48 -6.50 0.99
CA LEU A 755 -34.38 -7.66 1.14
C LEU A 755 -33.63 -8.90 1.67
N GLY A 756 -32.38 -9.08 1.25
CA GLY A 756 -31.46 -10.08 1.80
C GLY A 756 -31.16 -9.87 3.29
N GLU A 757 -30.90 -8.62 3.68
CA GLU A 757 -30.59 -8.24 5.07
C GLU A 757 -31.80 -8.22 6.01
N ILE A 758 -33.02 -8.01 5.48
CA ILE A 758 -34.28 -8.19 6.22
C ILE A 758 -34.56 -9.68 6.49
N GLY A 759 -34.09 -10.57 5.61
CA GLY A 759 -34.43 -11.99 5.64
C GLY A 759 -35.83 -12.29 5.09
N ASP A 760 -36.30 -11.52 4.11
CA ASP A 760 -37.67 -11.62 3.61
C ASP A 760 -37.88 -12.88 2.74
N GLU A 761 -38.50 -13.93 3.29
CA GLU A 761 -38.79 -15.17 2.53
C GLU A 761 -39.72 -14.93 1.33
N GLU A 762 -40.61 -13.94 1.40
CA GLU A 762 -41.51 -13.57 0.29
C GLU A 762 -40.73 -13.03 -0.93
N ALA A 763 -39.52 -12.51 -0.72
CA ALA A 763 -38.68 -11.96 -1.79
C ALA A 763 -38.04 -13.03 -2.68
N VAL A 764 -37.99 -14.30 -2.24
CA VAL A 764 -37.24 -15.39 -2.90
C VAL A 764 -37.61 -15.54 -4.38
N ASP A 765 -38.89 -15.67 -4.71
CA ASP A 765 -39.34 -15.85 -6.10
C ASP A 765 -39.13 -14.59 -6.95
N SER A 766 -39.20 -13.40 -6.34
CA SER A 766 -38.88 -12.12 -6.98
C SER A 766 -37.38 -11.93 -7.23
N LEU A 767 -36.52 -12.54 -6.40
CA LEU A 767 -35.07 -12.48 -6.51
C LEU A 767 -34.49 -13.49 -7.50
N LEU A 768 -35.06 -14.69 -7.61
CA LEU A 768 -34.56 -15.77 -8.50
C LEU A 768 -34.26 -15.35 -9.96
N PRO A 769 -35.03 -14.47 -10.64
CA PRO A 769 -34.70 -13.99 -11.98
C PRO A 769 -33.33 -13.28 -12.08
N PHE A 770 -32.93 -12.54 -11.03
CA PHE A 770 -31.72 -11.72 -11.01
C PHE A 770 -30.42 -12.51 -10.93
N LEU A 771 -30.48 -13.81 -10.59
CA LEU A 771 -29.34 -14.74 -10.70
C LEU A 771 -28.79 -14.82 -12.14
N LYS A 772 -29.66 -14.70 -13.14
CA LYS A 772 -29.28 -14.83 -14.56
C LYS A 772 -28.51 -13.60 -15.06
N ILE A 773 -28.83 -12.42 -14.54
CA ILE A 773 -28.25 -11.13 -14.93
C ILE A 773 -26.89 -10.95 -14.25
N GLU A 774 -25.81 -10.85 -15.04
CA GLU A 774 -24.44 -10.90 -14.53
C GLU A 774 -24.10 -9.82 -13.49
N ARG A 775 -24.58 -8.58 -13.69
CA ARG A 775 -24.32 -7.45 -12.77
C ARG A 775 -25.08 -7.55 -11.43
N THR A 776 -26.16 -8.33 -11.35
CA THR A 776 -26.92 -8.53 -10.09
C THR A 776 -26.64 -9.87 -9.42
N ARG A 777 -26.16 -10.87 -10.17
CA ARG A 777 -25.97 -12.27 -9.72
C ARG A 777 -25.30 -12.40 -8.35
N LEU A 778 -24.17 -11.74 -8.11
CA LEU A 778 -23.44 -11.84 -6.84
C LEU A 778 -24.28 -11.32 -5.66
N GLY A 779 -24.91 -10.16 -5.82
CA GLY A 779 -25.84 -9.61 -4.82
C GLY A 779 -27.04 -10.52 -4.59
N THR A 780 -27.61 -11.11 -5.66
CA THR A 780 -28.75 -12.03 -5.56
C THR A 780 -28.39 -13.33 -4.84
N ILE A 781 -27.24 -13.93 -5.14
CA ILE A 781 -26.76 -15.13 -4.44
C ILE A 781 -26.53 -14.80 -2.96
N SER A 782 -25.90 -13.66 -2.65
CA SER A 782 -25.69 -13.20 -1.27
C SER A 782 -27.00 -12.98 -0.52
N ALA A 783 -27.98 -12.32 -1.15
CA ALA A 783 -29.29 -12.05 -0.55
C ALA A 783 -30.07 -13.33 -0.26
N LEU A 784 -30.14 -14.27 -1.21
CA LEU A 784 -30.79 -15.57 -1.00
C LEU A 784 -30.08 -16.41 0.09
N GLY A 785 -28.76 -16.27 0.23
CA GLY A 785 -27.99 -16.84 1.33
C GLY A 785 -28.40 -16.28 2.70
N LYS A 786 -28.52 -14.95 2.81
CA LYS A 786 -28.90 -14.24 4.05
C LYS A 786 -30.36 -14.46 4.46
N ILE A 787 -31.27 -14.64 3.49
CA ILE A 787 -32.66 -15.05 3.74
C ILE A 787 -32.73 -16.48 4.35
N LYS A 788 -31.68 -17.30 4.20
CA LYS A 788 -31.58 -18.69 4.69
C LYS A 788 -32.71 -19.64 4.22
N SER A 789 -33.59 -19.21 3.33
CA SER A 789 -34.65 -20.05 2.78
C SER A 789 -34.07 -21.24 2.04
N LYS A 790 -34.62 -22.43 2.29
CA LYS A 790 -34.20 -23.69 1.68
C LYS A 790 -34.79 -23.90 0.29
N GLY A 791 -35.76 -23.08 -0.14
CA GLY A 791 -36.33 -23.10 -1.50
C GLY A 791 -35.28 -22.93 -2.63
N PRO A 792 -34.49 -21.85 -2.69
CA PRO A 792 -33.62 -21.50 -3.81
C PRO A 792 -32.36 -22.37 -3.96
N VAL A 793 -32.04 -23.27 -3.03
CA VAL A 793 -30.81 -24.10 -3.02
C VAL A 793 -30.51 -24.76 -4.40
N PRO A 794 -31.46 -25.41 -5.11
CA PRO A 794 -31.19 -26.02 -6.41
C PRO A 794 -30.92 -25.02 -7.55
N GLU A 795 -31.35 -23.76 -7.42
CA GLU A 795 -31.04 -22.69 -8.39
C GLU A 795 -29.67 -22.05 -8.07
N ILE A 796 -29.34 -21.89 -6.79
CA ILE A 796 -28.04 -21.39 -6.32
C ILE A 796 -26.91 -22.35 -6.74
N MET A 797 -27.08 -23.66 -6.53
CA MET A 797 -26.09 -24.70 -6.87
C MET A 797 -25.65 -24.70 -8.35
N LYS A 798 -26.44 -24.14 -9.26
CA LYS A 798 -26.08 -24.04 -10.69
C LYS A 798 -24.86 -23.15 -10.95
N TRP A 799 -24.55 -22.23 -10.03
CA TRP A 799 -23.45 -21.27 -10.14
C TRP A 799 -22.15 -21.75 -9.48
N ALA A 800 -22.16 -22.93 -8.83
CA ALA A 800 -21.00 -23.48 -8.12
C ALA A 800 -19.81 -23.82 -9.04
N LYS A 801 -20.02 -23.80 -10.37
CA LYS A 801 -19.00 -24.05 -11.41
C LYS A 801 -18.91 -22.92 -12.43
N ASP A 802 -19.30 -21.69 -12.07
CA ASP A 802 -19.11 -20.51 -12.92
C ASP A 802 -17.61 -20.26 -13.17
N LYS A 803 -17.27 -19.67 -14.33
CA LYS A 803 -15.90 -19.30 -14.69
C LYS A 803 -15.26 -18.31 -13.69
N LYS A 804 -16.05 -17.42 -13.07
CA LYS A 804 -15.55 -16.41 -12.12
C LYS A 804 -15.36 -16.98 -10.71
N GLN A 805 -14.19 -16.75 -10.11
CA GLN A 805 -13.88 -17.14 -8.73
C GLN A 805 -14.90 -16.54 -7.76
N SER A 806 -15.15 -15.24 -7.85
CA SER A 806 -16.15 -14.49 -7.07
C SER A 806 -17.55 -15.12 -7.10
N VAL A 807 -18.00 -15.67 -8.23
CA VAL A 807 -19.31 -16.32 -8.34
C VAL A 807 -19.30 -17.69 -7.65
N ARG A 808 -18.25 -18.51 -7.83
CA ARG A 808 -18.13 -19.80 -7.13
C ARG A 808 -18.01 -19.61 -5.61
N TYR A 809 -17.20 -18.65 -5.17
CA TYR A 809 -17.07 -18.25 -3.77
C TYR A 809 -18.41 -17.82 -3.18
N MET A 810 -19.11 -16.87 -3.80
CA MET A 810 -20.40 -16.38 -3.28
C MET A 810 -21.45 -17.48 -3.27
N THR A 811 -21.41 -18.42 -4.24
CA THR A 811 -22.27 -19.61 -4.26
C THR A 811 -21.98 -20.53 -3.08
N ALA A 812 -20.71 -20.87 -2.84
CA ALA A 812 -20.31 -21.68 -1.70
C ALA A 812 -20.68 -21.01 -0.37
N LYS A 813 -20.46 -19.69 -0.22
CA LYS A 813 -20.85 -18.96 0.98
C LYS A 813 -22.38 -18.97 1.19
N ALA A 814 -23.18 -18.67 0.18
CA ALA A 814 -24.64 -18.66 0.32
C ALA A 814 -25.22 -20.04 0.68
N LEU A 815 -24.65 -21.12 0.13
CA LEU A 815 -25.04 -22.49 0.49
C LEU A 815 -24.62 -22.84 1.93
N ALA A 816 -23.47 -22.33 2.40
CA ALA A 816 -23.05 -22.42 3.79
C ALA A 816 -23.98 -21.64 4.73
N ASP A 817 -24.41 -20.43 4.32
CA ASP A 817 -25.34 -19.60 5.09
C ASP A 817 -26.73 -20.26 5.23
N ILE A 818 -27.21 -21.00 4.22
CA ILE A 818 -28.55 -21.64 4.22
C ILE A 818 -28.60 -22.96 5.04
N GLU A 819 -27.45 -23.59 5.30
CA GLU A 819 -27.35 -24.80 6.14
C GLU A 819 -28.29 -25.94 5.66
N ASP A 820 -28.28 -26.23 4.35
CA ASP A 820 -29.09 -27.30 3.73
C ASP A 820 -28.24 -28.47 3.20
N ALA A 821 -28.50 -29.67 3.71
CA ALA A 821 -27.78 -30.90 3.37
C ALA A 821 -27.74 -31.24 1.86
N ARG A 822 -28.67 -30.73 1.03
CA ARG A 822 -28.62 -30.93 -0.43
C ARG A 822 -27.39 -30.27 -1.08
N ALA A 823 -26.77 -29.30 -0.41
CA ALA A 823 -25.56 -28.63 -0.88
C ALA A 823 -24.25 -29.37 -0.52
N ILE A 824 -24.27 -30.38 0.36
CA ILE A 824 -23.08 -31.17 0.76
C ILE A 824 -22.26 -31.66 -0.45
N PRO A 825 -22.86 -32.22 -1.54
CA PRO A 825 -22.10 -32.65 -2.71
C PRO A 825 -21.39 -31.49 -3.43
N ALA A 826 -22.00 -30.31 -3.48
CA ALA A 826 -21.40 -29.12 -4.09
C ALA A 826 -20.24 -28.58 -3.24
N HIS A 827 -20.36 -28.58 -1.91
CA HIS A 827 -19.25 -28.25 -1.03
C HIS A 827 -18.10 -29.25 -1.15
N ILE A 828 -18.37 -30.55 -1.13
CA ILE A 828 -17.35 -31.61 -1.29
C ILE A 828 -16.60 -31.47 -2.62
N GLU A 829 -17.26 -31.05 -3.70
CA GLU A 829 -16.60 -30.75 -4.98
C GLU A 829 -15.80 -29.44 -4.92
N ALA A 830 -16.34 -28.39 -4.32
CA ALA A 830 -15.70 -27.08 -4.17
C ALA A 830 -14.46 -27.09 -3.25
N LEU A 831 -14.27 -28.11 -2.41
CA LEU A 831 -12.98 -28.35 -1.72
C LEU A 831 -11.82 -28.63 -2.69
N GLY A 832 -12.10 -28.96 -3.96
CA GLY A 832 -11.12 -29.16 -5.02
C GLY A 832 -10.90 -27.94 -5.93
N ASP A 833 -11.44 -26.76 -5.60
CA ASP A 833 -11.30 -25.55 -6.43
C ASP A 833 -9.85 -25.05 -6.49
N GLU A 834 -9.51 -24.38 -7.60
CA GLU A 834 -8.19 -23.77 -7.80
C GLU A 834 -7.89 -22.68 -6.76
N TYR A 835 -8.90 -21.95 -6.28
CA TYR A 835 -8.70 -20.83 -5.36
C TYR A 835 -9.10 -21.16 -3.92
N MET A 836 -8.17 -20.92 -2.98
CA MET A 836 -8.35 -21.19 -1.54
C MET A 836 -9.64 -20.58 -0.98
N THR A 837 -10.05 -19.39 -1.41
CA THR A 837 -11.27 -18.72 -0.95
C THR A 837 -12.54 -19.54 -1.17
N VAL A 838 -12.63 -20.26 -2.30
CA VAL A 838 -13.78 -21.12 -2.61
C VAL A 838 -13.75 -22.37 -1.74
N ARG A 839 -12.55 -22.92 -1.50
CA ARG A 839 -12.34 -24.10 -0.65
C ARG A 839 -12.64 -23.81 0.83
N VAL A 840 -12.26 -22.63 1.34
CA VAL A 840 -12.57 -22.18 2.71
C VAL A 840 -14.07 -21.98 2.89
N ALA A 841 -14.75 -21.30 1.96
CA ALA A 841 -16.21 -21.16 2.00
C ALA A 841 -16.92 -22.53 2.00
N ALA A 842 -16.42 -23.50 1.23
CA ALA A 842 -16.95 -24.85 1.18
C ALA A 842 -16.65 -25.70 2.43
N GLN A 843 -15.46 -25.56 3.02
CA GLN A 843 -15.11 -26.14 4.33
C GLN A 843 -16.06 -25.62 5.42
N ASN A 844 -16.29 -24.31 5.44
CA ASN A 844 -17.17 -23.65 6.40
C ASN A 844 -18.63 -24.09 6.23
N GLY A 845 -19.10 -24.33 5.00
CA GLY A 845 -20.42 -24.92 4.74
C GLY A 845 -20.59 -26.33 5.29
N LEU A 846 -19.59 -27.20 5.12
CA LEU A 846 -19.61 -28.55 5.70
C LEU A 846 -19.59 -28.51 7.24
N VAL A 847 -18.82 -27.59 7.83
CA VAL A 847 -18.82 -27.33 9.28
C VAL A 847 -20.13 -26.73 9.78
N ALA A 848 -20.83 -25.92 8.98
CA ALA A 848 -22.13 -25.36 9.33
C ALA A 848 -23.24 -26.44 9.30
N MET A 849 -23.18 -27.38 8.35
CA MET A 849 -24.09 -28.54 8.21
C MET A 849 -23.76 -29.71 9.18
N ARG A 850 -23.19 -29.39 10.35
CA ARG A 850 -22.97 -30.23 11.56
C ARG A 850 -22.88 -31.74 11.33
N GLU A 851 -24.00 -32.44 11.47
CA GLU A 851 -24.09 -33.90 11.56
C GLU A 851 -24.42 -34.49 10.20
N GLU A 852 -25.29 -33.80 9.47
CA GLU A 852 -25.73 -34.15 8.12
C GLU A 852 -24.55 -34.23 7.13
N SER A 853 -23.49 -33.44 7.35
CA SER A 853 -22.26 -33.50 6.55
C SER A 853 -21.28 -34.59 7.00
N PHE A 854 -21.33 -35.04 8.25
CA PHE A 854 -20.24 -35.78 8.90
C PHE A 854 -19.96 -37.12 8.22
N GLU A 855 -20.98 -37.96 8.01
CA GLU A 855 -20.80 -39.25 7.31
C GLU A 855 -20.33 -39.07 5.85
N ALA A 856 -20.80 -38.02 5.16
CA ALA A 856 -20.39 -37.74 3.79
C ALA A 856 -18.92 -37.28 3.71
N VAL A 857 -18.46 -36.50 4.69
CA VAL A 857 -17.05 -36.11 4.85
C VAL A 857 -16.17 -37.34 5.13
N LEU A 858 -16.55 -38.18 6.11
CA LEU A 858 -15.80 -39.40 6.44
C LEU A 858 -15.78 -40.39 5.26
N GLY A 859 -16.90 -40.59 4.59
CA GLY A 859 -17.00 -41.46 3.42
C GLY A 859 -16.22 -40.95 2.20
N LYS A 860 -16.04 -39.63 2.06
CA LYS A 860 -15.22 -39.05 0.99
C LYS A 860 -13.73 -39.17 1.26
N LEU A 861 -13.31 -39.04 2.53
CA LEU A 861 -11.92 -38.86 2.96
C LEU A 861 -10.91 -39.86 2.33
N PRO A 862 -11.15 -41.18 2.25
CA PRO A 862 -10.19 -42.14 1.68
C PRO A 862 -9.98 -42.01 0.16
N THR A 863 -10.79 -41.20 -0.52
CA THR A 863 -10.72 -40.96 -1.98
C THR A 863 -10.44 -39.49 -2.32
N ALA A 864 -10.12 -38.67 -1.32
CA ALA A 864 -9.79 -37.27 -1.51
C ALA A 864 -8.37 -37.10 -2.05
N LYS A 865 -8.16 -36.05 -2.83
CA LYS A 865 -6.84 -35.62 -3.33
C LYS A 865 -6.49 -34.26 -2.72
N LYS A 866 -5.24 -33.83 -2.84
CA LYS A 866 -4.87 -32.43 -2.57
C LYS A 866 -5.59 -31.49 -3.56
N PRO A 867 -5.99 -30.27 -3.15
CA PRO A 867 -5.96 -29.73 -1.78
C PRO A 867 -7.12 -30.26 -0.89
N ALA A 868 -8.20 -30.77 -1.47
CA ALA A 868 -9.45 -31.14 -0.80
C ALA A 868 -9.31 -32.01 0.46
N ILE A 869 -8.36 -32.95 0.47
CA ILE A 869 -8.10 -33.83 1.63
C ILE A 869 -7.71 -33.05 2.89
N PHE A 870 -6.96 -31.95 2.77
CA PHE A 870 -6.57 -31.12 3.92
C PHE A 870 -7.78 -30.41 4.53
N HIS A 871 -8.68 -29.91 3.69
CA HIS A 871 -9.93 -29.31 4.16
C HIS A 871 -10.85 -30.33 4.83
N LEU A 872 -11.02 -31.54 4.26
CA LEU A 872 -11.81 -32.59 4.89
C LEU A 872 -11.27 -32.97 6.28
N LEU A 873 -9.95 -33.05 6.45
CA LEU A 873 -9.31 -33.28 7.75
C LEU A 873 -9.59 -32.15 8.76
N ARG A 874 -9.61 -30.89 8.31
CA ARG A 874 -10.03 -29.74 9.14
C ARG A 874 -11.50 -29.83 9.52
N VAL A 875 -12.41 -30.21 8.61
CA VAL A 875 -13.84 -30.42 8.93
C VAL A 875 -13.99 -31.52 9.99
N VAL A 876 -13.34 -32.67 9.84
CA VAL A 876 -13.40 -33.77 10.82
C VAL A 876 -12.92 -33.31 12.20
N ALA A 877 -11.78 -32.61 12.27
CA ALA A 877 -11.27 -32.07 13.53
C ALA A 877 -12.26 -31.11 14.21
N ILE A 878 -12.83 -30.17 13.47
CA ILE A 878 -13.78 -29.17 13.99
C ILE A 878 -15.10 -29.83 14.44
N SER A 879 -15.65 -30.76 13.66
CA SER A 879 -16.89 -31.47 14.04
C SER A 879 -16.67 -32.36 15.27
N CYS A 880 -15.53 -33.04 15.38
CA CYS A 880 -15.21 -33.84 16.57
C CYS A 880 -14.99 -32.99 17.82
N ALA A 881 -14.29 -31.86 17.72
CA ALA A 881 -14.12 -30.93 18.84
C ALA A 881 -15.48 -30.37 19.33
N ARG A 882 -16.43 -30.14 18.42
CA ARG A 882 -17.82 -29.82 18.77
C ARG A 882 -18.53 -30.97 19.47
N PHE A 883 -18.43 -32.21 18.97
CA PHE A 883 -19.00 -33.38 19.64
C PHE A 883 -18.38 -33.63 21.03
N GLU A 884 -17.11 -33.29 21.26
CA GLU A 884 -16.50 -33.37 22.60
C GLU A 884 -16.99 -32.24 23.53
N ALA A 885 -17.33 -31.06 23.00
CA ALA A 885 -17.84 -29.91 23.76
C ALA A 885 -19.37 -29.86 23.95
N ASP A 886 -20.14 -30.68 23.22
CA ASP A 886 -21.61 -30.70 23.28
C ASP A 886 -22.11 -31.43 24.54
N GLU A 887 -22.67 -30.71 25.52
CA GLU A 887 -23.18 -31.32 26.76
C GLU A 887 -24.52 -32.07 26.59
N GLU A 888 -25.26 -31.85 25.50
CA GLU A 888 -26.55 -32.51 25.25
C GLU A 888 -26.40 -33.85 24.50
N LEU A 889 -25.29 -34.06 23.79
CA LEU A 889 -24.99 -35.29 23.06
C LEU A 889 -24.75 -36.49 23.99
N ASP A 890 -25.49 -37.58 23.79
CA ASP A 890 -25.33 -38.83 24.56
C ASP A 890 -23.91 -39.40 24.45
N GLU A 891 -23.37 -39.92 25.56
CA GLU A 891 -21.97 -40.37 25.64
C GLU A 891 -21.68 -41.59 24.75
N HIS A 892 -22.64 -42.49 24.55
CA HIS A 892 -22.46 -43.60 23.62
C HIS A 892 -22.42 -43.11 22.18
N GLU A 893 -23.25 -42.14 21.82
CA GLU A 893 -23.24 -41.52 20.50
C GLU A 893 -21.97 -40.67 20.27
N ARG A 894 -21.56 -39.87 21.26
CA ARG A 894 -20.29 -39.11 21.27
C ARG A 894 -19.10 -40.02 20.96
N GLN A 895 -18.92 -41.09 21.74
CA GLN A 895 -17.80 -42.02 21.51
C GLN A 895 -17.93 -42.78 20.18
N THR A 896 -19.14 -43.05 19.70
CA THR A 896 -19.36 -43.68 18.39
C THR A 896 -18.91 -42.76 17.25
N ARG A 897 -19.31 -41.48 17.25
CA ARG A 897 -18.91 -40.49 16.25
C ARG A 897 -17.39 -40.24 16.26
N LEU A 898 -16.79 -40.15 17.45
CA LEU A 898 -15.33 -40.03 17.60
C LEU A 898 -14.59 -41.30 17.12
N ALA A 899 -15.12 -42.49 17.37
CA ALA A 899 -14.56 -43.73 16.84
C ALA A 899 -14.66 -43.82 15.31
N MET A 900 -15.76 -43.35 14.71
CA MET A 900 -15.90 -43.26 13.25
C MET A 900 -14.85 -42.33 12.62
N ALA A 901 -14.62 -41.15 13.20
CA ALA A 901 -13.56 -40.24 12.77
C ALA A 901 -12.16 -40.86 12.90
N ARG A 902 -11.84 -41.43 14.09
CA ARG A 902 -10.57 -42.12 14.34
C ARG A 902 -10.32 -43.22 13.30
N ASN A 903 -11.31 -44.07 13.03
CA ASN A 903 -11.22 -45.16 12.05
C ASN A 903 -11.07 -44.69 10.59
N ALA A 904 -11.67 -43.55 10.22
CA ALA A 904 -11.56 -42.99 8.87
C ALA A 904 -10.21 -42.28 8.62
N VAL A 905 -9.67 -41.61 9.64
CA VAL A 905 -8.42 -40.83 9.53
C VAL A 905 -7.18 -41.71 9.74
N PHE A 906 -7.23 -42.74 10.61
CA PHE A 906 -6.06 -43.57 10.94
C PHE A 906 -5.31 -44.18 9.74
N PRO A 907 -5.97 -44.69 8.68
CA PRO A 907 -5.28 -45.22 7.49
C PRO A 907 -4.44 -44.18 6.72
N LEU A 908 -4.68 -42.88 6.92
CA LEU A 908 -3.91 -41.81 6.29
C LEU A 908 -2.51 -41.63 6.93
N LEU A 909 -2.28 -42.18 8.12
CA LEU A 909 -0.94 -42.29 8.71
C LEU A 909 -0.01 -43.22 7.90
N ASP A 910 -0.56 -44.09 7.06
CA ASP A 910 0.18 -44.96 6.14
C ASP A 910 0.26 -44.38 4.71
N SER A 911 -0.07 -43.09 4.54
CA SER A 911 0.07 -42.37 3.26
C SER A 911 1.55 -42.23 2.86
N PRO A 912 1.93 -42.51 1.59
CA PRO A 912 3.28 -42.22 1.11
C PRO A 912 3.58 -40.71 1.10
N ASP A 913 2.54 -39.87 1.00
CA ASP A 913 2.65 -38.41 1.01
C ASP A 913 2.72 -37.87 2.45
N ALA A 914 3.85 -37.26 2.80
CA ALA A 914 4.14 -36.71 4.11
C ALA A 914 3.15 -35.63 4.55
N THR A 915 2.74 -34.73 3.65
CA THR A 915 1.78 -33.67 4.00
C THR A 915 0.43 -34.25 4.41
N VAL A 916 -0.01 -35.33 3.75
CA VAL A 916 -1.23 -36.05 4.12
C VAL A 916 -1.07 -36.75 5.46
N ARG A 917 0.10 -37.36 5.74
CA ARG A 917 0.38 -37.94 7.07
C ARG A 917 0.32 -36.87 8.17
N GLY A 918 1.03 -35.75 8.02
CA GLY A 918 1.08 -34.70 9.05
C GLY A 918 -0.27 -34.04 9.33
N HIS A 919 -1.08 -33.75 8.30
CA HIS A 919 -2.45 -33.26 8.51
C HIS A 919 -3.36 -34.33 9.15
N ALA A 920 -3.15 -35.62 8.88
CA ALA A 920 -3.87 -36.70 9.55
C ALA A 920 -3.44 -36.87 11.03
N VAL A 921 -2.14 -36.70 11.35
CA VAL A 921 -1.62 -36.65 12.71
C VAL A 921 -2.25 -35.49 13.50
N ARG A 922 -2.24 -34.27 12.92
CA ARG A 922 -2.88 -33.09 13.53
C ARG A 922 -4.36 -33.34 13.82
N CYS A 923 -5.09 -33.92 12.86
CA CYS A 923 -6.48 -34.32 13.03
C CYS A 923 -6.65 -35.33 14.19
N LEU A 924 -5.90 -36.44 14.20
CA LEU A 924 -5.99 -37.46 15.27
C LEU A 924 -5.58 -36.94 16.65
N GLY A 925 -4.67 -35.97 16.74
CA GLY A 925 -4.36 -35.26 17.98
C GLY A 925 -5.57 -34.52 18.55
N SER A 926 -6.31 -33.79 17.70
CA SER A 926 -7.54 -33.07 18.06
C SER A 926 -8.78 -33.93 18.30
N VAL A 927 -8.72 -35.24 17.99
CA VAL A 927 -9.81 -36.23 18.20
C VAL A 927 -9.36 -37.28 19.25
N GLY A 928 -8.28 -37.01 19.98
CA GLY A 928 -7.42 -38.05 20.58
C GLY A 928 -7.69 -38.42 22.04
N GLY A 929 -8.35 -39.55 22.26
CA GLY A 929 -8.35 -40.25 23.56
C GLY A 929 -6.99 -40.89 23.91
N GLY A 930 -6.82 -41.38 25.15
CA GLY A 930 -5.53 -41.87 25.66
C GLY A 930 -4.89 -43.04 24.89
N GLU A 931 -5.71 -43.92 24.30
CA GLU A 931 -5.25 -44.99 23.40
C GLU A 931 -4.65 -44.42 22.10
N MET A 932 -5.34 -43.47 21.47
CA MET A 932 -4.85 -42.80 20.26
C MET A 932 -3.54 -42.05 20.53
N LYS A 933 -3.44 -41.31 21.65
CA LYS A 933 -2.17 -40.65 22.05
C LYS A 933 -1.04 -41.64 22.31
N SER A 934 -1.34 -42.91 22.63
CA SER A 934 -0.33 -43.96 22.82
C SER A 934 0.16 -44.53 21.49
N GLU A 935 -0.72 -44.78 20.51
CA GLU A 935 -0.32 -45.22 19.17
C GLU A 935 0.35 -44.08 18.36
N LEU A 936 -0.07 -42.81 18.52
CA LEU A 936 0.63 -41.67 17.93
C LEU A 936 2.09 -41.56 18.42
N ARG A 937 2.37 -41.81 19.71
CA ARG A 937 3.76 -41.90 20.24
C ARG A 937 4.57 -43.00 19.56
N ARG A 938 3.96 -44.17 19.35
CA ARG A 938 4.61 -45.31 18.69
C ARG A 938 4.86 -45.05 17.20
N ARG A 939 3.95 -44.36 16.50
CA ARG A 939 4.13 -43.95 15.11
C ARG A 939 5.26 -42.90 14.97
N TYR A 940 5.35 -41.95 15.90
CA TYR A 940 6.46 -40.99 15.97
C TYR A 940 7.85 -41.63 16.10
N GLU A 941 7.98 -42.76 16.79
CA GLU A 941 9.25 -43.51 16.88
C GLU A 941 9.67 -44.16 15.55
N MET A 942 8.76 -44.28 14.58
CA MET A 942 9.00 -44.90 13.26
C MET A 942 9.00 -43.89 12.10
N GLU A 943 8.55 -42.65 12.32
CA GLU A 943 8.48 -41.61 11.29
C GLU A 943 9.84 -40.94 11.09
N THR A 944 10.24 -40.76 9.83
CA THR A 944 11.52 -40.16 9.43
C THR A 944 11.38 -38.77 8.80
N ASP A 945 10.17 -38.40 8.37
CA ASP A 945 9.88 -37.09 7.78
C ASP A 945 9.78 -36.00 8.87
N SER A 946 10.59 -34.95 8.77
CA SER A 946 10.69 -33.90 9.80
C SER A 946 9.40 -33.10 10.00
N PHE A 947 8.62 -32.86 8.94
CA PHE A 947 7.33 -32.19 9.05
C PHE A 947 6.30 -33.09 9.76
N VAL A 948 6.25 -34.38 9.43
CA VAL A 948 5.33 -35.30 10.12
C VAL A 948 5.71 -35.48 11.59
N ARG A 949 7.02 -35.47 11.91
CA ARG A 949 7.52 -35.51 13.29
C ARG A 949 7.09 -34.29 14.12
N SER A 950 7.17 -33.07 13.59
CA SER A 950 6.68 -31.88 14.33
C SER A 950 5.16 -31.88 14.52
N MET A 951 4.40 -32.40 13.54
CA MET A 951 2.96 -32.61 13.71
C MET A 951 2.65 -33.64 14.82
N PHE A 952 3.47 -34.68 14.99
CA PHE A 952 3.35 -35.60 16.13
C PHE A 952 3.69 -34.94 17.46
N GLU A 953 4.74 -34.12 17.53
CA GLU A 953 5.13 -33.41 18.76
C GLU A 953 4.01 -32.47 19.23
N ALA A 954 3.48 -31.63 18.33
CA ALA A 954 2.32 -30.78 18.59
C ALA A 954 1.06 -31.58 18.99
N ALA A 955 0.76 -32.69 18.31
CA ALA A 955 -0.38 -33.57 18.64
C ALA A 955 -0.24 -34.30 19.99
N LEU A 956 0.97 -34.37 20.54
CA LEU A 956 1.29 -35.05 21.80
C LEU A 956 1.50 -34.11 22.99
N GLY A 957 1.61 -32.79 22.75
CA GLY A 957 1.95 -31.80 23.77
C GLY A 957 3.37 -32.02 24.29
N ARG A 958 4.35 -31.92 23.38
CA ARG A 958 5.78 -32.12 23.63
C ARG A 958 6.57 -30.93 23.12
#